data_AF-A0A956X159-F1
#
_entry.id   AF-A0A956X159-F1
#
_cell.length_a   1.000
_cell.length_b   1.000
_cell.length_c   1.000
_cell.angle_alpha   90.00
_cell.angle_beta   90.00
_cell.angle_gamma   90.00
#
_symmetry.space_group_name_H-M   'P 1'
#
loop_
_entity.id
_entity.type
_entity.pdbx_description
1 polymer ?
#
loop_
_entity_poly.entity_id
_entity_poly.type
_entity_poly.pdbx_seq_one_letter_code
_entity_poly.pdbx_strand_id
1 'polypeptide(L)'
;MHRKMILGLSVFAVLLLAAVMIAGCSGTAGPAGPAGPAGPAGPAGPTGPAGPAGPAGTDGTDGATTMVANPIQLESCSVCHKEAGTDHQAGYDELYQDGVIQVTDLEYSFSGPDTTTITFNMTKDGAPFDAREADSLGIYYSPYADGKFQFDPAIERLSLKGDMTYDGNGGNTSVLTGTVDYTDVPGIVVLYGRDETVGSLPARVALNKYPFAALLETGGGVDYVSSANNDGCVKCHTDPYLKHGYIYAQVGKDPATDFYTCKACHLDNGEGGHYEWQLLVDDPALAAAYLAGEVELTPEQMEQYAYPTTLMNDVHMSHAMEFPYPQSMANCATCHEGKLDTILADTNFTVSTCKSCHPATGSEEYGTAELALETIIPADIHGSMDLNTVDCISCHAEGSLAPTFRQIHTGYDKAIYTADGLKYSDAVTVTVDAASLDGTDLTIALSAVQAPGIEGLDTTTITPTVMVGLYGYDTKDFIIGPHERLFDDNGDGTIDNQDQRTLEYVVGEEHPRFTTTLAEDGSWEVTADLSEWADMIADNTVKRVEIAVMPELVNADGVQVALNAPSRTFDLGANDFADDFYAPIAKVVDGCNNCHDALATTFHSPDRGGNIVVCRMCHITKSGGSHLEMESRSIDSYVHAIHSFQAFDIGDIDFSDPVQAMHYEHHVEFPYPTHGITDCESCHEPGTYNVPDQSMSLPGLLSAADEVTTMDRNIGAIPSYVTGPASRACGGCHRADLIKEDAAGELLSLNQHTMQGGYLIEAGDDPTATLMATIDEVMANFQQ
;
A
#
# COMPACT_ATOMS: atom_id res chain seq x y z
N MET A 1 7.51 -48.57 17.30
CA MET A 1 7.94 -49.92 17.77
C MET A 1 7.56 -50.04 19.26
N HIS A 2 7.04 -51.18 19.76
CA HIS A 2 6.89 -51.57 21.20
C HIS A 2 6.85 -50.46 22.29
N ARG A 3 5.83 -50.22 23.14
CA ARG A 3 4.82 -51.05 23.87
C ARG A 3 3.72 -50.10 24.43
N LYS A 4 2.41 -50.45 24.53
CA LYS A 4 1.70 -51.24 25.59
C LYS A 4 1.83 -50.70 27.04
N MET A 5 0.80 -50.68 27.93
CA MET A 5 -0.68 -50.90 27.89
C MET A 5 -1.26 -50.80 29.35
N ILE A 6 -2.60 -50.86 29.54
CA ILE A 6 -3.36 -51.18 30.80
C ILE A 6 -3.47 -50.01 31.84
N LEU A 7 -4.58 -49.58 32.46
CA LEU A 7 -6.00 -50.01 32.70
C LEU A 7 -6.31 -50.42 34.18
N GLY A 8 -7.29 -49.76 34.83
CA GLY A 8 -7.89 -50.12 36.15
C GLY A 8 -8.22 -48.89 37.03
N LEU A 9 -9.45 -48.35 37.19
CA LEU A 9 -10.80 -48.84 37.57
C LEU A 9 -11.07 -48.86 39.11
N SER A 10 -12.20 -48.24 39.54
CA SER A 10 -13.09 -48.59 40.70
C SER A 10 -13.13 -47.76 42.03
N VAL A 11 -14.34 -47.20 42.31
CA VAL A 11 -15.23 -47.44 43.50
C VAL A 11 -15.30 -46.47 44.73
N PHE A 12 -16.51 -45.86 44.90
CA PHE A 12 -17.27 -45.42 46.11
C PHE A 12 -16.64 -44.40 47.12
N ALA A 13 -17.22 -43.20 47.34
CA ALA A 13 -18.41 -42.81 48.17
C ALA A 13 -18.09 -42.61 49.69
N VAL A 14 -18.81 -41.88 50.57
CA VAL A 14 -20.25 -41.48 50.75
C VAL A 14 -20.35 -40.22 51.68
N LEU A 15 -21.53 -39.54 51.77
CA LEU A 15 -21.97 -38.51 52.77
C LEU A 15 -21.32 -37.08 52.68
N LEU A 16 -21.92 -35.94 53.09
CA LEU A 16 -23.29 -35.34 53.23
C LEU A 16 -23.08 -33.87 53.76
N LEU A 17 -23.96 -32.84 53.82
CA LEU A 17 -25.38 -32.54 53.50
C LEU A 17 -25.57 -30.99 53.46
N ALA A 18 -26.72 -30.49 52.95
CA ALA A 18 -27.33 -29.15 53.18
C ALA A 18 -26.73 -27.91 52.44
N ALA A 19 -27.52 -26.92 51.96
CA ALA A 19 -28.98 -26.87 51.75
C ALA A 19 -29.44 -25.74 50.77
N VAL A 20 -30.32 -26.11 49.82
CA VAL A 20 -31.43 -25.33 49.21
C VAL A 20 -31.19 -23.88 48.74
N MET A 21 -31.18 -23.66 47.41
CA MET A 21 -32.18 -22.82 46.72
C MET A 21 -32.18 -23.03 45.19
N ILE A 22 -33.31 -22.63 44.57
CA ILE A 22 -33.78 -22.78 43.18
C ILE A 22 -32.78 -22.36 42.08
N ALA A 23 -32.49 -23.24 41.11
CA ALA A 23 -32.20 -22.95 39.69
C ALA A 23 -31.97 -24.26 38.87
N GLY A 24 -32.01 -24.19 37.54
CA GLY A 24 -31.43 -25.20 36.63
C GLY A 24 -32.43 -26.10 35.87
N CYS A 25 -32.89 -25.65 34.70
CA CYS A 25 -33.58 -26.50 33.72
C CYS A 25 -32.95 -26.36 32.33
N SER A 26 -31.64 -26.52 32.26
CA SER A 26 -30.86 -26.59 31.02
C SER A 26 -30.10 -27.91 30.99
N GLY A 27 -30.48 -28.81 30.10
CA GLY A 27 -29.68 -30.00 29.81
C GLY A 27 -28.50 -29.60 28.93
N THR A 28 -27.27 -29.85 29.36
CA THR A 28 -26.09 -29.66 28.49
C THR A 28 -26.23 -30.55 27.28
N ALA A 29 -26.11 -29.99 26.08
CA ALA A 29 -26.02 -30.77 24.85
C ALA A 29 -24.86 -31.77 24.97
N GLY A 30 -25.07 -33.00 24.48
CA GLY A 30 -23.97 -33.96 24.38
C GLY A 30 -22.92 -33.47 23.37
N PRO A 31 -21.64 -33.85 23.52
CA PRO A 31 -20.62 -33.54 22.53
C PRO A 31 -21.06 -34.07 21.15
N ALA A 32 -20.72 -33.33 20.10
CA ALA A 32 -21.04 -33.71 18.73
C ALA A 32 -20.56 -35.14 18.42
N GLY A 33 -21.37 -35.90 17.69
CA GLY A 33 -20.96 -37.22 17.21
C GLY A 33 -19.75 -37.10 16.28
N PRO A 34 -18.80 -38.05 16.29
CA PRO A 34 -17.67 -38.02 15.38
C PRO A 34 -18.17 -37.99 13.93
N ALA A 35 -17.47 -37.23 13.08
CA ALA A 35 -17.81 -37.11 11.67
C ALA A 35 -17.96 -38.48 11.00
N GLY A 36 -18.95 -38.61 10.12
CA GLY A 36 -19.14 -39.82 9.33
C GLY A 36 -17.90 -40.10 8.47
N PRO A 37 -17.52 -41.38 8.27
CA PRO A 37 -16.40 -41.70 7.39
C PRO A 37 -16.68 -41.17 5.98
N ALA A 38 -15.65 -40.59 5.36
CA ALA A 38 -15.76 -40.04 4.01
C ALA A 38 -16.32 -41.08 3.02
N GLY A 39 -17.17 -40.62 2.09
CA GLY A 39 -17.71 -41.47 1.04
C GLY A 39 -16.58 -42.08 0.20
N PRO A 40 -16.74 -43.32 -0.31
CA PRO A 40 -15.76 -43.90 -1.21
C PRO A 40 -15.62 -43.03 -2.46
N ALA A 41 -14.38 -42.75 -2.86
CA ALA A 41 -14.09 -41.96 -4.05
C ALA A 41 -14.82 -42.51 -5.30
N GLY A 42 -15.28 -41.60 -6.15
CA GLY A 42 -15.92 -41.98 -7.42
C GLY A 42 -14.97 -42.80 -8.30
N PRO A 43 -15.49 -43.71 -9.14
CA PRO A 43 -14.65 -44.44 -10.09
C PRO A 43 -13.97 -43.45 -11.04
N ALA A 44 -12.67 -43.62 -11.25
CA ALA A 44 -11.91 -42.76 -12.15
C ALA A 44 -12.52 -42.74 -13.56
N GLY A 45 -12.54 -41.56 -14.19
CA GLY A 45 -12.99 -41.40 -15.56
C GLY A 45 -12.18 -42.26 -16.54
N PRO A 46 -12.78 -42.72 -17.66
CA PRO A 46 -12.04 -43.47 -18.67
C PRO A 46 -10.92 -42.60 -19.24
N THR A 47 -9.70 -43.15 -19.32
CA THR A 47 -8.55 -42.48 -19.91
C THR A 47 -8.87 -42.02 -21.34
N GLY A 48 -8.57 -40.75 -21.64
CA GLY A 48 -8.72 -40.22 -22.99
C GLY A 48 -7.89 -41.00 -24.02
N PRO A 49 -8.28 -41.00 -25.30
CA PRO A 49 -7.46 -41.61 -26.35
C PRO A 49 -6.08 -40.94 -26.38
N ALA A 50 -5.02 -41.73 -26.45
CA ALA A 50 -3.66 -41.21 -26.57
C ALA A 50 -3.55 -40.33 -27.82
N GLY A 51 -2.95 -39.14 -27.66
CA GLY A 51 -2.68 -38.24 -28.77
C GLY A 51 -1.78 -38.88 -29.83
N PRO A 52 -1.81 -38.40 -31.08
CA PRO A 52 -0.85 -38.85 -32.09
C PRO A 52 0.57 -38.55 -31.61
N ALA A 53 1.49 -39.50 -31.82
CA ALA A 53 2.89 -39.29 -31.49
C ALA A 53 3.44 -38.09 -32.29
N GLY A 54 4.08 -37.15 -31.60
CA GLY A 54 4.74 -36.02 -32.24
C GLY A 54 5.86 -36.48 -33.19
N PRO A 55 6.29 -35.61 -34.13
CA PRO A 55 7.49 -35.87 -34.92
C PRO A 55 8.68 -36.10 -33.99
N ALA A 56 9.60 -36.98 -34.38
CA ALA A 56 10.82 -37.20 -33.61
C ALA A 56 11.62 -35.90 -33.53
N GLY A 57 11.99 -35.48 -32.31
CA GLY A 57 12.88 -34.35 -32.10
C GLY A 57 14.23 -34.59 -32.79
N THR A 58 14.80 -33.53 -33.35
CA THR A 58 16.20 -33.54 -33.82
C THR A 58 17.14 -33.64 -32.62
N ASP A 59 18.22 -34.41 -32.76
CA ASP A 59 19.22 -34.60 -31.70
C ASP A 59 19.72 -33.25 -31.18
N GLY A 60 19.71 -33.07 -29.86
CA GLY A 60 20.14 -31.84 -29.21
C GLY A 60 21.63 -31.58 -29.43
N THR A 61 21.95 -30.43 -30.04
CA THR A 61 23.29 -29.84 -29.96
C THR A 61 23.35 -28.95 -28.72
N ASP A 62 24.52 -28.89 -28.08
CA ASP A 62 24.70 -28.21 -26.80
C ASP A 62 24.21 -26.76 -26.85
N GLY A 63 23.41 -26.36 -25.86
CA GLY A 63 22.61 -25.13 -25.84
C GLY A 63 23.38 -23.83 -25.65
N ALA A 64 24.47 -23.61 -26.38
CA ALA A 64 24.98 -22.28 -26.62
C ALA A 64 24.03 -21.56 -27.60
N THR A 65 22.98 -20.92 -27.06
CA THR A 65 21.99 -20.15 -27.83
C THR A 65 22.66 -18.96 -28.49
N THR A 66 23.28 -19.21 -29.64
CA THR A 66 23.64 -18.15 -30.58
C THR A 66 22.33 -17.64 -31.17
N MET A 67 21.75 -16.64 -30.50
CA MET A 67 20.59 -15.88 -30.96
C MET A 67 20.77 -15.60 -32.46
N VAL A 68 19.92 -16.19 -33.29
CA VAL A 68 19.81 -15.74 -34.68
C VAL A 68 19.13 -14.39 -34.58
N ALA A 69 19.92 -13.31 -34.69
CA ALA A 69 19.43 -11.96 -34.55
C ALA A 69 18.27 -11.72 -35.53
N ASN A 70 17.05 -11.73 -35.00
CA ASN A 70 15.92 -11.09 -35.65
C ASN A 70 16.28 -9.59 -35.72
N PRO A 71 16.03 -8.91 -36.86
CA PRO A 71 16.19 -7.46 -36.90
C PRO A 71 15.30 -6.81 -35.84
N ILE A 72 15.73 -5.69 -35.26
CA ILE A 72 14.96 -5.05 -34.20
C ILE A 72 13.63 -4.59 -34.79
N GLN A 73 12.51 -5.02 -34.19
CA GLN A 73 11.17 -4.73 -34.68
C GLN A 73 10.52 -3.66 -33.79
N LEU A 74 9.86 -2.69 -34.39
CA LEU A 74 9.06 -1.71 -33.64
C LEU A 74 7.94 -2.43 -32.88
N GLU A 75 7.62 -1.95 -31.67
CA GLU A 75 6.61 -2.56 -30.81
C GLU A 75 5.21 -2.46 -31.45
N SER A 76 4.53 -3.60 -31.52
CA SER A 76 3.16 -3.75 -32.01
C SER A 76 2.14 -3.93 -30.88
N CYS A 77 2.56 -3.76 -29.62
CA CYS A 77 1.71 -3.85 -28.44
C CYS A 77 0.50 -2.90 -28.54
N SER A 78 0.70 -1.67 -29.00
CA SER A 78 -0.36 -0.67 -29.24
C SER A 78 -1.27 -0.98 -30.44
N VAL A 79 -0.95 -2.00 -31.25
CA VAL A 79 -1.81 -2.49 -32.35
C VAL A 79 -2.78 -3.56 -31.84
N CYS A 80 -2.35 -4.39 -30.89
CA CYS A 80 -3.13 -5.52 -30.36
C CYS A 80 -3.84 -5.19 -29.02
N HIS A 81 -3.23 -4.36 -28.18
CA HIS A 81 -3.65 -4.06 -26.81
C HIS A 81 -3.92 -2.55 -26.59
N LYS A 82 -4.26 -1.81 -27.67
CA LYS A 82 -4.29 -0.34 -27.69
C LYS A 82 -4.96 0.30 -26.47
N GLU A 83 -6.14 -0.20 -26.11
CA GLU A 83 -6.99 0.36 -25.05
C GLU A 83 -6.89 -0.44 -23.74
N ALA A 84 -5.88 -1.31 -23.56
CA ALA A 84 -5.86 -2.28 -22.45
C ALA A 84 -5.90 -1.63 -21.05
N GLY A 85 -5.30 -0.45 -20.87
CA GLY A 85 -5.44 0.31 -19.63
C GLY A 85 -6.88 0.82 -19.43
N THR A 86 -7.54 1.27 -20.51
CA THR A 86 -8.96 1.66 -20.50
C THR A 86 -9.87 0.46 -20.19
N ASP A 87 -9.55 -0.73 -20.71
CA ASP A 87 -10.27 -1.97 -20.40
C ASP A 87 -10.02 -2.42 -18.94
N HIS A 88 -8.82 -2.18 -18.37
CA HIS A 88 -8.53 -2.41 -16.95
C HIS A 88 -9.32 -1.47 -16.04
N GLN A 89 -9.33 -0.15 -16.31
CA GLN A 89 -10.12 0.81 -15.53
C GLN A 89 -11.62 0.48 -15.62
N ALA A 90 -12.16 0.24 -16.81
CA ALA A 90 -13.56 -0.13 -16.98
C ALA A 90 -13.92 -1.44 -16.25
N GLY A 91 -12.97 -2.37 -16.11
CA GLY A 91 -13.13 -3.58 -15.29
C GLY A 91 -13.11 -3.32 -13.79
N TYR A 92 -12.39 -2.29 -13.32
CA TYR A 92 -12.43 -1.81 -11.95
C TYR A 92 -13.73 -1.04 -11.65
N ASP A 93 -14.16 -0.14 -12.55
CA ASP A 93 -15.39 0.64 -12.45
C ASP A 93 -16.66 -0.23 -12.42
N GLU A 94 -16.59 -1.49 -12.87
CA GLU A 94 -17.67 -2.48 -12.71
C GLU A 94 -17.79 -3.05 -11.29
N LEU A 95 -16.80 -2.85 -10.40
CA LEU A 95 -16.82 -3.25 -9.00
C LEU A 95 -17.43 -2.16 -8.11
N TYR A 96 -17.83 -2.55 -6.89
CA TYR A 96 -18.11 -1.61 -5.77
C TYR A 96 -19.16 -0.51 -6.07
N GLN A 97 -20.08 -0.76 -7.00
CA GLN A 97 -21.05 0.20 -7.50
C GLN A 97 -22.10 0.56 -6.44
N ASP A 98 -21.84 1.65 -5.73
CA ASP A 98 -22.69 2.17 -4.67
C ASP A 98 -24.12 2.49 -5.14
N GLY A 99 -25.10 2.24 -4.27
CA GLY A 99 -26.51 2.58 -4.50
C GLY A 99 -27.22 1.81 -5.63
N VAL A 100 -26.58 0.84 -6.31
CA VAL A 100 -27.26 -0.05 -7.29
C VAL A 100 -28.22 -0.99 -6.58
N ILE A 101 -27.79 -1.59 -5.47
CA ILE A 101 -28.68 -2.27 -4.52
C ILE A 101 -28.99 -1.32 -3.38
N GLN A 102 -30.28 -1.07 -3.16
CA GLN A 102 -30.77 -0.18 -2.12
C GLN A 102 -31.62 -0.95 -1.12
N VAL A 103 -31.36 -0.73 0.17
CA VAL A 103 -32.15 -1.23 1.29
C VAL A 103 -32.80 -0.04 1.98
N THR A 104 -34.11 -0.10 2.15
CA THR A 104 -34.98 1.00 2.61
C THR A 104 -36.05 0.47 3.54
N ASP A 105 -36.75 1.34 4.26
CA ASP A 105 -37.84 0.98 5.18
C ASP A 105 -37.46 -0.15 6.17
N LEU A 106 -36.23 -0.11 6.69
CA LEU A 106 -35.72 -1.08 7.67
C LEU A 106 -36.43 -0.85 9.01
N GLU A 107 -37.18 -1.85 9.46
CA GLU A 107 -37.96 -1.82 10.70
C GLU A 107 -37.61 -3.03 11.60
N TYR A 108 -37.48 -2.78 12.91
CA TYR A 108 -37.39 -3.81 13.95
C TYR A 108 -38.74 -3.97 14.65
N SER A 109 -39.14 -5.21 14.93
CA SER A 109 -40.26 -5.50 15.81
C SER A 109 -40.04 -6.77 16.63
N PHE A 110 -40.62 -6.80 17.84
CA PHE A 110 -40.62 -7.96 18.72
C PHE A 110 -42.05 -8.44 19.02
N SER A 111 -42.27 -9.75 19.07
CA SER A 111 -43.60 -10.32 19.31
C SER A 111 -43.56 -11.67 20.03
N GLY A 112 -44.64 -12.00 20.74
CA GLY A 112 -44.72 -13.23 21.55
C GLY A 112 -45.09 -14.48 20.72
N PRO A 113 -44.41 -15.62 20.90
CA PRO A 113 -43.35 -15.88 21.88
C PRO A 113 -41.95 -15.52 21.34
N ASP A 114 -41.27 -14.62 22.03
CA ASP A 114 -39.83 -14.36 21.94
C ASP A 114 -39.27 -14.24 20.50
N THR A 115 -40.03 -13.61 19.61
CA THR A 115 -39.79 -13.58 18.16
C THR A 115 -39.46 -12.16 17.70
N THR A 116 -38.20 -11.97 17.30
CA THR A 116 -37.74 -10.80 16.54
C THR A 116 -38.19 -10.94 15.09
N THR A 117 -38.66 -9.85 14.49
CA THR A 117 -38.99 -9.75 13.06
C THR A 117 -38.41 -8.46 12.52
N ILE A 118 -37.55 -8.58 11.50
CA ILE A 118 -36.97 -7.47 10.75
C ILE A 118 -37.67 -7.41 9.39
N THR A 119 -38.23 -6.25 9.04
CA THR A 119 -38.80 -5.96 7.73
C THR A 119 -37.96 -4.91 7.01
N PHE A 120 -37.80 -5.03 5.69
CA PHE A 120 -37.12 -4.03 4.85
C PHE A 120 -37.54 -4.16 3.39
N ASN A 121 -37.53 -3.04 2.67
CA ASN A 121 -37.69 -3.00 1.21
C ASN A 121 -36.31 -3.04 0.54
N MET A 122 -36.15 -3.90 -0.46
CA MET A 122 -34.89 -4.07 -1.20
C MET A 122 -35.12 -4.00 -2.70
N THR A 123 -34.27 -3.23 -3.39
CA THR A 123 -34.29 -3.11 -4.85
C THR A 123 -32.89 -3.19 -5.45
N LYS A 124 -32.79 -3.69 -6.68
CA LYS A 124 -31.60 -3.67 -7.53
C LYS A 124 -31.97 -2.95 -8.84
N ASP A 125 -31.21 -1.93 -9.23
CA ASP A 125 -31.57 -1.02 -10.35
C ASP A 125 -32.99 -0.41 -10.24
N GLY A 126 -33.47 -0.21 -9.00
CA GLY A 126 -34.85 0.23 -8.71
C GLY A 126 -35.94 -0.80 -9.00
N ALA A 127 -35.58 -2.03 -9.40
CA ALA A 127 -36.50 -3.16 -9.50
C ALA A 127 -36.56 -3.96 -8.18
N PRO A 128 -37.73 -4.51 -7.79
CA PRO A 128 -37.86 -5.41 -6.64
C PRO A 128 -36.82 -6.54 -6.59
N PHE A 129 -36.13 -6.69 -5.46
CA PHE A 129 -35.07 -7.69 -5.28
C PHE A 129 -35.32 -8.60 -4.06
N ASP A 130 -35.05 -9.89 -4.23
CA ASP A 130 -35.18 -10.90 -3.18
C ASP A 130 -33.85 -11.01 -2.42
N ALA A 131 -33.84 -10.66 -1.14
CA ALA A 131 -32.63 -10.64 -0.31
C ALA A 131 -32.01 -12.03 -0.06
N ARG A 132 -32.61 -13.09 -0.62
CA ARG A 132 -32.12 -14.47 -0.61
C ARG A 132 -31.38 -14.85 -1.90
N GLU A 133 -31.43 -14.00 -2.93
CA GLU A 133 -30.69 -14.18 -4.18
C GLU A 133 -29.30 -13.53 -4.14
N ALA A 134 -29.06 -12.60 -3.21
CA ALA A 134 -27.74 -12.01 -2.96
C ALA A 134 -26.72 -13.02 -2.39
N ASP A 135 -25.48 -12.95 -2.87
CA ASP A 135 -24.34 -13.77 -2.40
C ASP A 135 -24.12 -13.70 -0.89
N SER A 136 -24.32 -12.52 -0.29
CA SER A 136 -24.18 -12.32 1.15
C SER A 136 -25.21 -11.33 1.70
N LEU A 137 -25.74 -11.65 2.88
CA LEU A 137 -26.60 -10.79 3.69
C LEU A 137 -26.37 -11.09 5.17
N GLY A 138 -25.87 -10.12 5.93
CA GLY A 138 -25.85 -10.11 7.39
C GLY A 138 -26.95 -9.20 7.94
N ILE A 139 -27.52 -9.56 9.09
CA ILE A 139 -28.36 -8.67 9.90
C ILE A 139 -27.93 -8.86 11.34
N TYR A 140 -27.42 -7.81 11.96
CA TYR A 140 -26.79 -7.80 13.28
C TYR A 140 -27.42 -6.75 14.18
N TYR A 141 -27.16 -6.85 15.48
CA TYR A 141 -27.53 -5.84 16.47
C TYR A 141 -26.36 -5.55 17.40
N SER A 142 -26.17 -4.27 17.73
CA SER A 142 -25.21 -3.81 18.74
C SER A 142 -25.91 -2.82 19.69
N PRO A 143 -26.12 -3.17 20.97
CA PRO A 143 -26.65 -2.25 21.97
C PRO A 143 -25.65 -1.15 22.29
N TYR A 144 -26.18 0.02 22.64
CA TYR A 144 -25.42 1.21 22.95
C TYR A 144 -25.69 1.69 24.38
N ALA A 145 -24.64 1.90 25.17
CA ALA A 145 -24.74 2.35 26.55
C ALA A 145 -23.46 3.08 26.99
N ASP A 146 -23.60 4.11 27.82
CA ASP A 146 -22.48 4.85 28.44
C ASP A 146 -21.38 5.30 27.44
N GLY A 147 -21.79 5.69 26.23
CA GLY A 147 -20.91 6.15 25.14
C GLY A 147 -20.42 5.05 24.18
N LYS A 148 -20.74 3.78 24.42
CA LYS A 148 -20.09 2.60 23.82
C LYS A 148 -21.06 1.60 23.21
N PHE A 149 -20.60 0.86 22.20
CA PHE A 149 -21.27 -0.34 21.69
C PHE A 149 -20.70 -1.59 22.38
N GLN A 150 -21.45 -2.18 23.30
CA GLN A 150 -20.96 -3.26 24.17
C GLN A 150 -22.09 -4.12 24.75
N PHE A 151 -21.83 -5.42 24.92
CA PHE A 151 -22.77 -6.36 25.57
C PHE A 151 -22.36 -6.67 27.02
N ASP A 152 -23.33 -6.93 27.90
CA ASP A 152 -23.10 -7.50 29.23
C ASP A 152 -23.87 -8.84 29.39
N PRO A 153 -23.17 -9.99 29.51
CA PRO A 153 -21.72 -10.16 29.36
C PRO A 153 -21.26 -9.92 27.92
N ALA A 154 -19.95 -9.70 27.73
CA ALA A 154 -19.35 -9.53 26.41
C ALA A 154 -19.58 -10.77 25.52
N ILE A 155 -19.82 -10.53 24.22
CA ILE A 155 -19.96 -11.52 23.15
C ILE A 155 -19.37 -10.94 21.85
N GLU A 156 -18.95 -11.79 20.91
CA GLU A 156 -18.39 -11.34 19.62
C GLU A 156 -19.38 -10.51 18.76
N ARG A 157 -20.65 -10.94 18.68
CA ARG A 157 -21.69 -10.34 17.84
C ARG A 157 -23.06 -10.99 18.11
N LEU A 158 -24.13 -10.28 17.78
CA LEU A 158 -25.49 -10.82 17.77
C LEU A 158 -26.11 -10.77 16.37
N SER A 159 -26.42 -11.93 15.79
CA SER A 159 -27.19 -12.03 14.54
C SER A 159 -28.69 -11.93 14.82
N LEU A 160 -29.39 -11.02 14.14
CA LEU A 160 -30.86 -10.99 14.06
C LEU A 160 -31.41 -11.67 12.78
N LYS A 161 -30.52 -12.08 11.86
CA LYS A 161 -30.92 -12.86 10.67
C LYS A 161 -31.45 -14.24 11.09
N GLY A 162 -32.67 -14.55 10.64
CA GLY A 162 -33.36 -15.82 10.84
C GLY A 162 -33.96 -16.34 9.52
N ASP A 163 -35.16 -16.92 9.58
CA ASP A 163 -35.86 -17.42 8.39
C ASP A 163 -36.27 -16.27 7.48
N MET A 164 -35.80 -16.29 6.22
CA MET A 164 -36.02 -15.23 5.23
C MET A 164 -37.22 -15.50 4.31
N THR A 165 -38.06 -14.49 4.14
CA THR A 165 -39.19 -14.48 3.20
C THR A 165 -39.22 -13.20 2.37
N TYR A 166 -39.87 -13.27 1.20
CA TYR A 166 -39.97 -12.21 0.20
C TYR A 166 -41.42 -12.14 -0.33
N ASP A 167 -41.96 -10.94 -0.51
CA ASP A 167 -43.36 -10.71 -0.90
C ASP A 167 -43.59 -10.71 -2.43
N GLY A 168 -42.53 -10.56 -3.22
CA GLY A 168 -42.57 -10.45 -4.68
C GLY A 168 -42.58 -9.03 -5.24
N ASN A 169 -42.59 -7.99 -4.38
CA ASN A 169 -42.62 -6.56 -4.76
C ASN A 169 -41.48 -5.73 -4.13
N GLY A 170 -40.52 -6.35 -3.43
CA GLY A 170 -39.39 -5.70 -2.79
C GLY A 170 -39.37 -5.89 -1.27
N GLY A 171 -40.51 -6.26 -0.68
CA GLY A 171 -40.67 -6.48 0.75
C GLY A 171 -40.01 -7.78 1.18
N ASN A 172 -38.94 -7.66 1.97
CA ASN A 172 -38.20 -8.76 2.57
C ASN A 172 -38.48 -8.82 4.08
N THR A 173 -38.39 -10.02 4.65
CA THR A 173 -38.66 -10.23 6.09
C THR A 173 -37.79 -11.35 6.64
N SER A 174 -37.11 -11.07 7.76
CA SER A 174 -36.33 -12.02 8.55
C SER A 174 -37.04 -12.30 9.87
N VAL A 175 -37.25 -13.56 10.24
CA VAL A 175 -37.94 -13.97 11.48
C VAL A 175 -37.04 -14.87 12.33
N LEU A 176 -36.77 -14.48 13.58
CA LEU A 176 -35.88 -15.20 14.50
C LEU A 176 -36.56 -15.43 15.86
N THR A 177 -36.72 -16.69 16.25
CA THR A 177 -37.44 -17.11 17.48
C THR A 177 -36.49 -17.48 18.61
N GLY A 178 -36.85 -17.19 19.86
CA GLY A 178 -36.02 -17.42 21.05
C GLY A 178 -35.05 -16.26 21.33
N THR A 179 -35.51 -15.05 21.06
CA THR A 179 -34.74 -13.79 21.11
C THR A 179 -35.16 -12.92 22.29
N VAL A 180 -34.37 -11.88 22.59
CA VAL A 180 -34.71 -10.84 23.58
C VAL A 180 -35.34 -9.64 22.87
N ASP A 181 -36.18 -8.89 23.58
CA ASP A 181 -36.80 -7.65 23.11
C ASP A 181 -35.78 -6.51 23.16
N TYR A 182 -35.48 -5.90 22.02
CA TYR A 182 -34.59 -4.75 21.89
C TYR A 182 -35.34 -3.43 21.60
N THR A 183 -36.68 -3.45 21.58
CA THR A 183 -37.51 -2.28 21.15
C THR A 183 -37.18 -1.01 21.93
N ASP A 184 -37.09 -1.11 23.27
CA ASP A 184 -36.78 0.00 24.18
C ASP A 184 -35.28 0.11 24.52
N VAL A 185 -34.41 -0.69 23.89
CA VAL A 185 -32.96 -0.72 24.17
C VAL A 185 -32.24 0.19 23.16
N PRO A 186 -31.46 1.20 23.58
CA PRO A 186 -30.63 1.98 22.67
C PRO A 186 -29.58 1.08 21.99
N GLY A 187 -29.35 1.33 20.70
CA GLY A 187 -28.50 0.47 19.88
C GLY A 187 -28.76 0.66 18.38
N ILE A 188 -28.06 -0.13 17.58
CA ILE A 188 -28.21 -0.17 16.12
C ILE A 188 -28.52 -1.59 15.64
N VAL A 189 -29.49 -1.70 14.73
CA VAL A 189 -29.60 -2.84 13.81
C VAL A 189 -28.80 -2.50 12.56
N VAL A 190 -27.85 -3.37 12.21
CA VAL A 190 -26.99 -3.23 11.04
C VAL A 190 -27.34 -4.32 10.04
N LEU A 191 -27.72 -3.92 8.82
CA LEU A 191 -27.87 -4.81 7.68
C LEU A 191 -26.77 -4.48 6.67
N TYR A 192 -26.00 -5.47 6.23
CA TYR A 192 -25.05 -5.30 5.11
C TYR A 192 -24.92 -6.57 4.29
N GLY A 193 -24.40 -6.46 3.08
CA GLY A 193 -24.22 -7.59 2.18
C GLY A 193 -23.57 -7.23 0.86
N ARG A 194 -23.58 -8.18 -0.07
CA ARG A 194 -23.09 -8.02 -1.44
C ARG A 194 -23.78 -8.97 -2.40
N ASP A 195 -23.76 -8.60 -3.67
CA ASP A 195 -24.24 -9.39 -4.79
C ASP A 195 -23.30 -9.26 -6.01
N GLU A 196 -23.37 -10.24 -6.93
CA GLU A 196 -22.47 -10.41 -8.07
C GLU A 196 -20.98 -10.34 -7.68
N THR A 197 -20.56 -11.31 -6.86
CA THR A 197 -19.16 -11.61 -6.56
C THR A 197 -18.46 -12.17 -7.80
N VAL A 198 -17.41 -11.50 -8.25
CA VAL A 198 -16.56 -11.94 -9.37
C VAL A 198 -15.25 -12.59 -8.92
N GLY A 199 -14.81 -12.34 -7.68
CA GLY A 199 -13.58 -12.92 -7.14
C GLY A 199 -13.31 -12.55 -5.68
N SER A 200 -12.08 -12.79 -5.24
CA SER A 200 -11.58 -12.45 -3.90
C SER A 200 -10.06 -12.29 -3.92
N LEU A 201 -9.56 -11.38 -3.09
CA LEU A 201 -8.14 -11.20 -2.80
C LEU A 201 -7.81 -11.80 -1.40
N PRO A 202 -6.53 -11.81 -0.99
CA PRO A 202 -6.13 -12.04 0.40
C PRO A 202 -6.79 -11.08 1.41
N ALA A 203 -6.49 -11.26 2.71
CA ALA A 203 -7.15 -10.53 3.82
C ALA A 203 -8.71 -10.59 3.83
N ARG A 204 -9.27 -11.64 3.19
CA ARG A 204 -10.72 -11.90 3.06
C ARG A 204 -11.49 -10.83 2.27
N VAL A 205 -10.82 -10.09 1.38
CA VAL A 205 -11.44 -9.06 0.53
C VAL A 205 -12.23 -9.69 -0.62
N ALA A 206 -13.48 -9.26 -0.81
CA ALA A 206 -14.34 -9.70 -1.91
C ALA A 206 -14.33 -8.72 -3.09
N LEU A 207 -14.05 -9.22 -4.30
CA LEU A 207 -14.29 -8.49 -5.54
C LEU A 207 -15.75 -8.73 -5.94
N ASN A 208 -16.60 -7.71 -5.82
CA ASN A 208 -18.04 -7.81 -6.04
C ASN A 208 -18.60 -6.51 -6.62
N LYS A 209 -19.67 -6.62 -7.39
CA LYS A 209 -20.24 -5.47 -8.11
C LYS A 209 -21.14 -4.61 -7.24
N TYR A 210 -21.99 -5.23 -6.41
CA TYR A 210 -23.07 -4.53 -5.72
C TYR A 210 -23.02 -4.77 -4.20
N PRO A 211 -22.11 -4.09 -3.47
CA PRO A 211 -22.17 -4.02 -2.02
C PRO A 211 -23.40 -3.22 -1.58
N PHE A 212 -23.96 -3.52 -0.41
CA PHE A 212 -25.09 -2.75 0.14
C PHE A 212 -25.10 -2.72 1.67
N ALA A 213 -25.66 -1.66 2.25
CA ALA A 213 -25.87 -1.52 3.69
C ALA A 213 -27.11 -0.69 4.05
N ALA A 214 -27.64 -0.90 5.25
CA ALA A 214 -28.65 -0.07 5.90
C ALA A 214 -28.51 -0.12 7.43
N LEU A 215 -28.97 0.94 8.09
CA LEU A 215 -28.93 1.11 9.54
C LEU A 215 -30.32 1.46 10.08
N LEU A 216 -30.60 1.04 11.31
CA LEU A 216 -31.78 1.45 12.08
C LEU A 216 -31.37 1.59 13.55
N GLU A 217 -31.59 2.76 14.14
CA GLU A 217 -31.46 2.94 15.60
C GLU A 217 -32.68 2.39 16.36
N THR A 218 -32.45 1.89 17.56
CA THR A 218 -33.49 1.35 18.46
C THR A 218 -33.60 2.15 19.77
N GLY A 219 -34.69 1.94 20.53
CA GLY A 219 -34.88 2.54 21.84
C GLY A 219 -34.87 4.08 21.85
N GLY A 220 -33.88 4.65 22.54
CA GLY A 220 -33.73 6.10 22.72
C GLY A 220 -33.00 6.82 21.58
N GLY A 221 -32.50 6.09 20.57
CA GLY A 221 -31.50 6.58 19.62
C GLY A 221 -30.06 6.45 20.16
N VAL A 222 -29.09 6.85 19.34
CA VAL A 222 -27.65 6.73 19.61
C VAL A 222 -26.93 8.06 19.36
N ASP A 223 -26.07 8.49 20.28
CA ASP A 223 -25.24 9.69 20.17
C ASP A 223 -23.73 9.38 19.97
N TYR A 224 -23.43 8.23 19.34
CA TYR A 224 -22.07 7.85 18.94
C TYR A 224 -21.53 8.76 17.83
N VAL A 225 -20.31 9.26 18.06
CA VAL A 225 -19.50 9.97 17.07
C VAL A 225 -18.18 9.22 16.91
N SER A 226 -17.85 8.81 15.68
CA SER A 226 -16.57 8.16 15.39
C SER A 226 -15.38 9.09 15.65
N SER A 227 -14.31 8.53 16.21
CA SER A 227 -13.00 9.18 16.36
C SER A 227 -12.27 9.38 15.03
N ALA A 228 -12.53 8.57 14.01
CA ALA A 228 -11.97 8.66 12.66
C ALA A 228 -12.98 9.19 11.64
N ASN A 229 -12.52 9.55 10.44
CA ASN A 229 -13.33 10.04 9.33
C ASN A 229 -13.29 9.04 8.15
N ASN A 230 -14.45 8.69 7.59
CA ASN A 230 -14.52 7.96 6.31
C ASN A 230 -13.68 8.64 5.21
N ASP A 231 -13.77 9.98 5.16
CA ASP A 231 -13.11 10.84 4.18
C ASP A 231 -11.57 10.81 4.27
N GLY A 232 -11.02 10.31 5.39
CA GLY A 232 -9.60 9.98 5.52
C GLY A 232 -9.24 8.63 4.91
N CYS A 233 -10.11 7.63 5.06
CA CYS A 233 -9.86 6.26 4.59
C CYS A 233 -9.99 6.10 3.07
N VAL A 234 -10.92 6.83 2.43
CA VAL A 234 -11.09 6.84 0.95
C VAL A 234 -9.93 7.53 0.21
N LYS A 235 -8.95 8.11 0.92
CA LYS A 235 -7.70 8.60 0.32
C LYS A 235 -6.81 7.42 -0.13
N CYS A 236 -6.82 6.31 0.62
CA CYS A 236 -5.99 5.13 0.36
C CYS A 236 -6.79 3.91 -0.16
N HIS A 237 -8.10 3.86 0.09
CA HIS A 237 -8.96 2.73 -0.23
C HIS A 237 -10.03 3.10 -1.26
N THR A 238 -10.91 2.15 -1.60
CA THR A 238 -12.09 2.37 -2.46
C THR A 238 -12.93 3.58 -1.99
N ASP A 239 -13.54 4.32 -2.92
CA ASP A 239 -14.75 5.15 -2.65
C ASP A 239 -15.97 4.44 -3.25
N PRO A 240 -16.97 4.00 -2.44
CA PRO A 240 -17.03 4.12 -0.98
C PRO A 240 -16.01 3.22 -0.27
N TYR A 241 -15.63 3.57 0.96
CA TYR A 241 -14.77 2.70 1.78
C TYR A 241 -15.52 1.41 2.13
N LEU A 242 -14.93 0.26 1.78
CA LEU A 242 -15.54 -1.05 1.96
C LEU A 242 -14.55 -2.06 2.59
N LYS A 243 -14.53 -2.19 3.92
CA LYS A 243 -13.70 -3.24 4.56
C LYS A 243 -14.18 -4.62 4.08
N HIS A 244 -13.22 -5.51 3.81
CA HIS A 244 -13.44 -6.80 3.14
C HIS A 244 -14.16 -6.71 1.79
N GLY A 245 -14.20 -5.53 1.15
CA GLY A 245 -14.85 -5.27 -0.13
C GLY A 245 -16.38 -5.08 -0.08
N TYR A 246 -17.03 -5.10 1.09
CA TYR A 246 -18.49 -4.87 1.15
C TYR A 246 -19.03 -4.27 2.47
N ILE A 247 -18.18 -4.01 3.47
CA ILE A 247 -18.60 -3.41 4.75
C ILE A 247 -18.31 -1.91 4.72
N TYR A 248 -19.34 -1.12 4.43
CA TYR A 248 -19.32 0.35 4.35
C TYR A 248 -18.86 1.00 5.66
N ALA A 249 -17.84 1.87 5.63
CA ALA A 249 -17.62 2.77 6.77
C ALA A 249 -18.78 3.75 6.93
N GLN A 250 -19.25 4.35 5.83
CA GLN A 250 -20.30 5.37 5.84
C GLN A 250 -21.51 4.90 5.01
N VAL A 251 -22.71 4.91 5.59
CA VAL A 251 -23.94 4.40 4.95
C VAL A 251 -24.73 5.57 4.35
N GLY A 252 -25.14 5.44 3.08
CA GLY A 252 -25.90 6.49 2.38
C GLY A 252 -25.13 7.80 2.16
N LYS A 253 -23.80 7.76 2.30
CA LYS A 253 -22.88 8.91 2.30
C LYS A 253 -23.24 10.00 3.34
N ASP A 254 -23.68 9.58 4.53
CA ASP A 254 -23.93 10.45 5.69
C ASP A 254 -22.83 10.30 6.77
N PRO A 255 -21.97 11.32 7.00
CA PRO A 255 -20.93 11.31 8.02
C PRO A 255 -21.41 11.12 9.48
N ALA A 256 -22.71 11.26 9.76
CA ALA A 256 -23.26 10.86 11.05
C ALA A 256 -23.18 9.33 11.29
N THR A 257 -23.06 8.54 10.22
CA THR A 257 -23.02 7.07 10.25
C THR A 257 -21.60 6.49 10.24
N ASP A 258 -20.56 7.32 10.34
CA ASP A 258 -19.16 6.92 10.24
C ASP A 258 -18.82 5.73 11.16
N PHE A 259 -18.46 4.62 10.52
CA PHE A 259 -18.11 3.31 11.07
C PHE A 259 -19.20 2.59 11.89
N TYR A 260 -20.48 2.98 11.76
CA TYR A 260 -21.60 2.32 12.42
C TYR A 260 -21.72 0.84 12.02
N THR A 261 -21.44 0.47 10.77
CA THR A 261 -21.51 -0.94 10.35
C THR A 261 -20.41 -1.79 11.00
N CYS A 262 -19.21 -1.23 11.18
CA CYS A 262 -18.07 -1.88 11.82
C CYS A 262 -18.39 -2.22 13.29
N LYS A 263 -19.20 -1.39 13.95
CA LYS A 263 -19.70 -1.62 15.32
C LYS A 263 -20.65 -2.82 15.46
N ALA A 264 -21.02 -3.50 14.37
CA ALA A 264 -21.64 -4.83 14.41
C ALA A 264 -20.69 -5.96 14.87
N CYS A 265 -19.37 -5.73 14.83
CA CYS A 265 -18.33 -6.69 15.21
C CYS A 265 -17.27 -6.09 16.16
N HIS A 266 -16.84 -4.85 15.92
CA HIS A 266 -15.75 -4.19 16.67
C HIS A 266 -16.27 -3.47 17.93
N LEU A 267 -16.72 -4.29 18.88
CA LEU A 267 -17.37 -3.90 20.13
C LEU A 267 -16.38 -3.36 21.16
N ASP A 268 -16.79 -2.34 21.93
CA ASP A 268 -15.93 -1.60 22.85
C ASP A 268 -15.58 -2.34 24.15
N ASN A 269 -16.00 -3.59 24.26
CA ASN A 269 -15.62 -4.55 25.30
C ASN A 269 -15.41 -5.99 24.79
N GLY A 270 -15.23 -6.18 23.47
CA GLY A 270 -14.82 -7.46 22.91
C GLY A 270 -13.34 -7.76 23.21
N GLU A 271 -12.96 -9.03 23.18
CA GLU A 271 -11.57 -9.46 23.38
C GLU A 271 -10.81 -9.49 22.02
N GLY A 272 -9.52 -9.16 22.07
CA GLY A 272 -8.59 -9.17 20.93
C GLY A 272 -8.31 -10.58 20.42
N GLY A 273 -8.51 -10.79 19.11
CA GLY A 273 -8.26 -12.08 18.46
C GLY A 273 -6.91 -12.17 17.73
N HIS A 274 -6.42 -11.04 17.20
CA HIS A 274 -5.20 -10.99 16.39
C HIS A 274 -3.97 -10.69 17.26
N TYR A 275 -3.45 -11.70 17.94
CA TYR A 275 -2.21 -11.57 18.74
C TYR A 275 -0.96 -11.47 17.85
N GLU A 276 -1.05 -11.99 16.62
CA GLU A 276 0.01 -12.00 15.62
C GLU A 276 0.54 -10.59 15.30
N TRP A 277 -0.30 -9.55 15.30
CA TRP A 277 0.15 -8.18 15.02
C TRP A 277 1.22 -7.70 16.00
N GLN A 278 1.02 -7.90 17.31
CA GLN A 278 2.04 -7.55 18.30
C GLN A 278 3.25 -8.50 18.24
N LEU A 279 3.04 -9.80 17.92
CA LEU A 279 4.14 -10.75 17.74
C LEU A 279 5.06 -10.37 16.58
N LEU A 280 4.52 -9.86 15.46
CA LEU A 280 5.30 -9.39 14.30
C LEU A 280 6.27 -8.24 14.63
N VAL A 281 6.10 -7.56 15.77
CA VAL A 281 6.99 -6.48 16.21
C VAL A 281 7.73 -6.78 17.53
N ASP A 282 7.19 -7.61 18.42
CA ASP A 282 7.82 -8.00 19.70
C ASP A 282 8.73 -9.24 19.57
N ASP A 283 8.27 -10.31 18.90
CA ASP A 283 9.02 -11.56 18.74
C ASP A 283 8.69 -12.22 17.37
N PRO A 284 9.31 -11.76 16.26
CA PRO A 284 9.02 -12.26 14.92
C PRO A 284 9.33 -13.76 14.72
N ALA A 285 10.25 -14.32 15.51
CA ALA A 285 10.55 -15.75 15.50
C ALA A 285 9.41 -16.58 16.10
N LEU A 286 8.79 -16.09 17.18
CA LEU A 286 7.55 -16.64 17.70
C LEU A 286 6.36 -16.38 16.75
N ALA A 287 6.30 -15.23 16.08
CA ALA A 287 5.28 -14.91 15.09
C ALA A 287 5.28 -15.94 13.94
N ALA A 288 6.44 -16.19 13.33
CA ALA A 288 6.58 -17.16 12.25
C ALA A 288 6.19 -18.58 12.70
N ALA A 289 6.63 -19.02 13.88
CA ALA A 289 6.26 -20.33 14.41
C ALA A 289 4.76 -20.45 14.77
N TYR A 290 4.13 -19.36 15.20
CA TYR A 290 2.70 -19.31 15.52
C TYR A 290 1.84 -19.34 14.25
N LEU A 291 2.18 -18.52 13.25
CA LEU A 291 1.47 -18.45 11.96
C LEU A 291 1.62 -19.75 11.16
N ALA A 292 2.78 -20.41 11.23
CA ALA A 292 2.99 -21.75 10.69
C ALA A 292 2.24 -22.87 11.45
N GLY A 293 1.63 -22.57 12.60
CA GLY A 293 0.92 -23.53 13.44
C GLY A 293 1.82 -24.56 14.15
N GLU A 294 3.11 -24.24 14.32
CA GLU A 294 4.05 -25.11 15.04
C GLU A 294 3.97 -24.96 16.57
N VAL A 295 3.52 -23.80 17.04
CA VAL A 295 3.35 -23.48 18.47
C VAL A 295 2.00 -22.84 18.77
N GLU A 296 1.58 -22.95 20.03
CA GLU A 296 0.41 -22.29 20.61
C GLU A 296 0.90 -21.33 21.70
N LEU A 297 0.33 -20.14 21.79
CA LEU A 297 0.70 -19.15 22.80
C LEU A 297 0.34 -19.62 24.21
N THR A 298 1.19 -19.34 25.20
CA THR A 298 0.84 -19.61 26.61
C THR A 298 -0.20 -18.59 27.10
N PRO A 299 -0.98 -18.91 28.17
CA PRO A 299 -1.92 -17.95 28.75
C PRO A 299 -1.27 -16.62 29.15
N GLU A 300 -0.01 -16.66 29.60
CA GLU A 300 0.77 -15.47 29.95
C GLU A 300 1.15 -14.64 28.72
N GLN A 301 1.44 -15.27 27.58
CA GLN A 301 1.66 -14.57 26.30
C GLN A 301 0.35 -14.00 25.74
N MET A 302 -0.75 -14.74 25.83
CA MET A 302 -2.08 -14.21 25.48
C MET A 302 -2.46 -13.01 26.36
N GLU A 303 -2.13 -13.04 27.66
CA GLU A 303 -2.35 -11.91 28.58
C GLU A 303 -1.42 -10.72 28.26
N GLN A 304 -0.16 -10.94 27.91
CA GLN A 304 0.75 -9.91 27.40
C GLN A 304 0.21 -9.24 26.12
N TYR A 305 -0.28 -10.04 25.16
CA TYR A 305 -0.71 -9.54 23.85
C TYR A 305 -2.18 -9.10 23.79
N ALA A 306 -3.02 -9.44 24.77
CA ALA A 306 -4.42 -9.03 24.85
C ALA A 306 -4.66 -7.51 24.72
N TYR A 307 -5.72 -7.17 23.97
CA TYR A 307 -6.26 -5.83 23.75
C TYR A 307 -7.79 -5.96 23.59
N PRO A 308 -8.58 -4.88 23.68
CA PRO A 308 -10.00 -4.93 23.35
C PRO A 308 -10.26 -4.66 21.85
N THR A 309 -11.17 -5.40 21.20
CA THR A 309 -11.55 -5.29 19.75
C THR A 309 -12.33 -4.01 19.41
N THR A 310 -11.96 -2.88 20.01
CA THR A 310 -12.38 -1.56 19.56
C THR A 310 -11.84 -1.33 18.14
N LEU A 311 -12.68 -0.77 17.26
CA LEU A 311 -12.30 -0.56 15.86
C LEU A 311 -10.98 0.20 15.68
N MET A 312 -10.70 1.18 16.54
CA MET A 312 -9.47 1.97 16.43
C MET A 312 -8.24 1.16 16.79
N ASN A 313 -8.30 0.23 17.75
CA ASN A 313 -7.17 -0.65 18.05
C ASN A 313 -6.83 -1.52 16.83
N ASP A 314 -7.84 -2.15 16.23
CA ASP A 314 -7.66 -3.04 15.09
C ASP A 314 -7.14 -2.26 13.85
N VAL A 315 -7.61 -1.03 13.65
CA VAL A 315 -7.09 -0.12 12.61
C VAL A 315 -5.65 0.29 12.92
N HIS A 316 -5.33 0.74 14.13
CA HIS A 316 -3.96 1.18 14.46
C HIS A 316 -2.95 0.03 14.35
N MET A 317 -3.23 -1.13 14.93
CA MET A 317 -2.28 -2.26 14.91
C MET A 317 -2.08 -2.82 13.50
N SER A 318 -3.13 -2.89 12.68
CA SER A 318 -2.96 -3.32 11.29
C SER A 318 -2.07 -2.37 10.48
N HIS A 319 -2.18 -1.04 10.68
CA HIS A 319 -1.33 -0.07 9.98
C HIS A 319 0.06 0.13 10.62
N ALA A 320 0.24 -0.22 11.90
CA ALA A 320 1.51 -0.12 12.60
C ALA A 320 2.35 -1.41 12.59
N MET A 321 1.74 -2.57 12.36
CA MET A 321 2.34 -3.89 12.65
C MET A 321 1.99 -5.01 11.65
N GLU A 322 0.87 -4.92 10.92
CA GLU A 322 0.47 -5.93 9.92
C GLU A 322 0.91 -5.56 8.50
N PHE A 323 0.73 -4.30 8.10
CA PHE A 323 0.88 -3.84 6.72
C PHE A 323 2.01 -2.81 6.53
N PRO A 324 2.63 -2.74 5.34
CA PRO A 324 3.49 -1.63 4.95
C PRO A 324 2.66 -0.36 4.73
N TYR A 325 2.45 0.42 5.80
CA TYR A 325 1.68 1.66 5.74
C TYR A 325 2.44 2.76 4.97
N PRO A 326 1.86 3.36 3.92
CA PRO A 326 2.54 4.33 3.05
C PRO A 326 2.80 5.73 3.66
N GLN A 327 2.61 5.92 4.97
CA GLN A 327 2.85 7.20 5.67
C GLN A 327 3.50 6.97 7.06
N SER A 328 3.84 8.07 7.73
CA SER A 328 4.22 8.06 9.14
C SER A 328 3.01 7.80 10.04
N MET A 329 3.08 6.82 10.96
CA MET A 329 2.05 6.59 11.98
C MET A 329 1.89 7.75 12.98
N ALA A 330 2.83 8.70 13.02
CA ALA A 330 2.67 9.94 13.79
C ALA A 330 1.66 10.93 13.15
N ASN A 331 1.30 10.72 11.87
CA ASN A 331 0.44 11.60 11.09
C ASN A 331 -1.06 11.31 11.32
N CYS A 332 -1.50 11.39 12.58
CA CYS A 332 -2.88 11.10 12.98
C CYS A 332 -3.94 11.89 12.18
N ALA A 333 -3.59 13.08 11.69
CA ALA A 333 -4.46 13.94 10.90
C ALA A 333 -5.05 13.28 9.65
N THR A 334 -4.37 12.33 9.01
CA THR A 334 -4.86 11.60 7.82
C THR A 334 -6.23 10.96 8.07
N CYS A 335 -6.40 10.32 9.23
CA CYS A 335 -7.63 9.63 9.64
C CYS A 335 -8.49 10.41 10.66
N HIS A 336 -7.88 11.35 11.40
CA HIS A 336 -8.51 12.09 12.50
C HIS A 336 -8.59 13.61 12.24
N GLU A 337 -8.72 14.00 10.98
CA GLU A 337 -8.86 15.40 10.54
C GLU A 337 -9.99 16.11 11.31
N GLY A 338 -9.69 17.27 11.92
CA GLY A 338 -10.61 17.99 12.79
C GLY A 338 -10.92 17.33 14.14
N LYS A 339 -10.44 16.11 14.41
CA LYS A 339 -10.73 15.31 15.62
C LYS A 339 -9.52 15.13 16.55
N LEU A 340 -8.36 15.75 16.25
CA LEU A 340 -7.16 15.69 17.10
C LEU A 340 -7.42 16.12 18.56
N ASP A 341 -8.30 17.10 18.79
CA ASP A 341 -8.72 17.55 20.14
C ASP A 341 -9.56 16.52 20.90
N THR A 342 -10.15 15.56 20.18
CA THR A 342 -10.91 14.44 20.77
C THR A 342 -10.00 13.23 21.00
N ILE A 343 -9.12 12.90 20.05
CA ILE A 343 -8.27 11.70 20.15
C ILE A 343 -7.04 11.89 21.07
N LEU A 344 -6.42 13.08 21.10
CA LEU A 344 -5.27 13.40 21.95
C LEU A 344 -5.65 13.95 23.33
N ALA A 345 -6.90 13.77 23.74
CA ALA A 345 -7.40 14.19 25.05
C ALA A 345 -6.82 13.32 26.19
N ASP A 346 -6.60 13.91 27.37
CA ASP A 346 -6.04 13.24 28.55
C ASP A 346 -6.77 11.94 28.93
N THR A 347 -8.08 11.84 28.68
CA THR A 347 -8.92 10.64 28.92
C THR A 347 -8.49 9.43 28.11
N ASN A 348 -7.78 9.65 27.00
CA ASN A 348 -7.36 8.60 26.08
C ASN A 348 -5.88 8.23 26.28
N PHE A 349 -5.16 8.91 27.17
CA PHE A 349 -3.75 8.61 27.44
C PHE A 349 -3.63 7.38 28.36
N THR A 350 -3.84 6.21 27.77
CA THR A 350 -3.89 4.90 28.44
C THR A 350 -2.96 3.90 27.77
N VAL A 351 -2.49 2.88 28.50
CA VAL A 351 -1.67 1.81 27.94
C VAL A 351 -2.34 1.11 26.76
N SER A 352 -3.66 0.90 26.81
CA SER A 352 -4.39 0.28 25.67
C SER A 352 -4.30 1.13 24.41
N THR A 353 -4.27 2.46 24.54
CA THR A 353 -4.11 3.38 23.41
C THR A 353 -2.67 3.30 22.89
N CYS A 354 -1.67 3.40 23.77
CA CYS A 354 -0.26 3.35 23.37
C CYS A 354 0.09 2.01 22.69
N LYS A 355 -0.38 0.90 23.25
CA LYS A 355 -0.18 -0.46 22.71
C LYS A 355 -0.89 -0.70 21.37
N SER A 356 -1.85 0.13 20.97
CA SER A 356 -2.43 0.04 19.63
C SER A 356 -1.48 0.50 18.51
N CYS A 357 -0.45 1.28 18.83
CA CYS A 357 0.54 1.78 17.86
C CYS A 357 1.98 1.33 18.17
N HIS A 358 2.31 1.01 19.43
CA HIS A 358 3.65 0.69 19.88
C HIS A 358 3.81 -0.81 20.19
N PRO A 359 4.96 -1.44 19.83
CA PRO A 359 5.34 -2.76 20.31
C PRO A 359 5.33 -2.79 21.85
N ALA A 360 4.97 -3.90 22.52
CA ALA A 360 4.98 -3.93 23.98
C ALA A 360 6.41 -4.04 24.54
N THR A 361 7.27 -4.86 23.92
CA THR A 361 8.69 -5.02 24.27
C THR A 361 9.64 -4.68 23.12
N GLY A 362 9.20 -4.91 21.87
CA GLY A 362 10.02 -4.82 20.66
C GLY A 362 11.17 -5.83 20.64
N SER A 363 11.95 -5.77 19.55
CA SER A 363 13.17 -6.55 19.35
C SER A 363 14.34 -5.66 18.95
N GLU A 364 15.51 -5.88 19.55
CA GLU A 364 16.78 -5.25 19.14
C GLU A 364 17.25 -5.79 17.78
N GLU A 365 16.90 -7.05 17.43
CA GLU A 365 17.34 -7.74 16.22
C GLU A 365 16.61 -7.23 14.97
N TYR A 366 15.33 -6.88 15.11
CA TYR A 366 14.46 -6.39 14.03
C TYR A 366 14.15 -4.88 14.13
N GLY A 367 14.89 -4.14 14.97
CA GLY A 367 14.84 -2.67 15.04
C GLY A 367 13.62 -2.04 15.72
N THR A 368 12.66 -2.83 16.19
CA THR A 368 11.40 -2.35 16.79
C THR A 368 11.53 -1.91 18.26
N ALA A 369 12.62 -2.26 18.94
CA ALA A 369 12.81 -1.97 20.37
C ALA A 369 12.86 -0.46 20.72
N GLU A 370 13.29 0.45 19.84
CA GLU A 370 13.44 1.87 20.19
C GLU A 370 12.09 2.55 20.53
N LEU A 371 11.02 2.17 19.81
CA LEU A 371 9.67 2.71 20.00
C LEU A 371 8.77 1.82 20.87
N ALA A 372 9.29 0.72 21.42
CA ALA A 372 8.53 -0.20 22.25
C ALA A 372 8.17 0.41 23.63
N LEU A 373 7.04 -0.02 24.20
CA LEU A 373 6.55 0.50 25.49
C LEU A 373 7.52 0.28 26.65
N GLU A 374 8.24 -0.85 26.70
CA GLU A 374 9.28 -1.09 27.71
C GLU A 374 10.44 -0.06 27.62
N THR A 375 10.73 0.43 26.42
CA THR A 375 11.74 1.49 26.17
C THR A 375 11.19 2.88 26.48
N ILE A 376 10.03 3.25 25.92
CA ILE A 376 9.49 4.62 25.98
C ILE A 376 8.71 4.92 27.27
N ILE A 377 8.46 3.92 28.13
CA ILE A 377 7.88 4.08 29.48
C ILE A 377 8.90 3.59 30.54
N PRO A 378 9.93 4.38 30.88
CA PRO A 378 11.08 3.91 31.65
C PRO A 378 10.73 3.33 33.02
N ALA A 379 11.20 2.11 33.28
CA ALA A 379 10.89 1.34 34.47
C ALA A 379 11.46 1.91 35.78
N ASP A 380 12.43 2.83 35.73
CA ASP A 380 12.97 3.51 36.91
C ASP A 380 11.97 4.51 37.53
N ILE A 381 11.09 5.07 36.70
CA ILE A 381 9.94 5.90 37.10
C ILE A 381 8.69 5.04 37.24
N HIS A 382 8.39 4.21 36.23
CA HIS A 382 7.10 3.56 36.05
C HIS A 382 6.99 2.15 36.64
N GLY A 383 8.09 1.42 36.82
CA GLY A 383 8.13 0.00 37.19
C GLY A 383 7.67 -0.34 38.62
N SER A 384 7.02 0.59 39.32
CA SER A 384 6.32 0.37 40.59
C SER A 384 4.82 0.69 40.54
N MET A 385 4.32 1.06 39.36
CA MET A 385 2.92 1.36 39.06
C MET A 385 2.29 0.18 38.31
N ASP A 386 1.00 -0.06 38.54
CA ASP A 386 0.19 -0.89 37.63
C ASP A 386 -0.32 0.02 36.52
N LEU A 387 0.32 -0.05 35.35
CA LEU A 387 0.01 0.86 34.24
C LEU A 387 -1.39 0.64 33.64
N ASN A 388 -2.05 -0.49 33.94
CA ASN A 388 -3.43 -0.75 33.52
C ASN A 388 -4.48 -0.08 34.43
N THR A 389 -4.10 0.39 35.63
CA THR A 389 -5.02 0.99 36.60
C THR A 389 -4.55 2.31 37.22
N VAL A 390 -3.34 2.78 36.89
CA VAL A 390 -2.82 4.08 37.32
C VAL A 390 -3.49 5.26 36.57
N ASP A 391 -3.67 6.36 37.28
CA ASP A 391 -4.09 7.63 36.67
C ASP A 391 -2.88 8.36 36.06
N CYS A 392 -2.64 8.14 34.76
CA CYS A 392 -1.58 8.82 33.99
C CYS A 392 -1.67 10.34 34.07
N ILE A 393 -2.89 10.89 34.11
CA ILE A 393 -3.19 12.33 34.10
C ILE A 393 -2.58 13.02 35.35
N SER A 394 -2.48 12.29 36.47
CA SER A 394 -1.86 12.79 37.72
C SER A 394 -0.37 13.18 37.59
N CYS A 395 0.33 12.70 36.56
CA CYS A 395 1.70 13.07 36.22
C CYS A 395 1.83 13.85 34.91
N HIS A 396 0.91 13.61 33.95
CA HIS A 396 0.98 14.08 32.56
C HIS A 396 -0.01 15.19 32.19
N ALA A 397 -0.86 15.71 33.09
CA ALA A 397 -1.72 16.86 32.78
C ALA A 397 -0.93 18.15 32.54
N GLU A 398 -1.53 19.15 31.88
CA GLU A 398 -0.91 20.46 31.64
C GLU A 398 -0.34 21.08 32.94
N GLY A 399 0.96 21.44 32.92
CA GLY A 399 1.65 22.04 34.07
C GLY A 399 2.07 21.04 35.17
N SER A 400 1.96 19.73 34.91
CA SER A 400 2.42 18.67 35.80
C SER A 400 3.93 18.38 35.63
N LEU A 401 4.40 17.18 36.01
CA LEU A 401 5.82 16.83 36.00
C LEU A 401 6.32 16.34 34.64
N ALA A 402 5.43 15.80 33.80
CA ALA A 402 5.74 15.22 32.50
C ALA A 402 4.86 15.83 31.39
N PRO A 403 5.24 15.71 30.10
CA PRO A 403 4.44 16.21 28.98
C PRO A 403 3.07 15.52 28.86
N THR A 404 2.07 16.28 28.45
CA THR A 404 0.74 15.77 28.02
C THR A 404 0.86 14.89 26.77
N PHE A 405 -0.15 14.06 26.51
CA PHE A 405 -0.22 13.23 25.30
C PHE A 405 -0.02 14.08 24.02
N ARG A 406 -0.65 15.26 23.95
CA ARG A 406 -0.49 16.25 22.89
C ARG A 406 0.91 16.87 22.76
N GLN A 407 1.67 16.95 23.84
CA GLN A 407 3.05 17.45 23.82
C GLN A 407 4.06 16.38 23.40
N ILE A 408 3.65 15.10 23.40
CA ILE A 408 4.43 13.97 22.85
C ILE A 408 4.05 13.78 21.38
N HIS A 409 2.76 13.75 21.07
CA HIS A 409 2.22 13.61 19.70
C HIS A 409 1.38 14.84 19.34
N THR A 410 1.82 15.61 18.35
CA THR A 410 1.06 16.73 17.75
C THR A 410 -0.13 16.26 16.91
N GLY A 411 -0.09 15.01 16.45
CA GLY A 411 -1.01 14.46 15.44
C GLY A 411 -0.56 14.69 13.99
N TYR A 412 0.65 15.20 13.80
CA TYR A 412 1.24 15.51 12.49
C TYR A 412 2.71 15.07 12.45
N ASP A 413 3.18 14.60 11.30
CA ASP A 413 4.60 14.26 11.12
C ASP A 413 5.50 15.53 11.06
N LYS A 414 6.65 15.49 11.76
CA LYS A 414 7.58 16.62 11.88
C LYS A 414 8.38 16.97 10.62
N ALA A 415 8.53 16.04 9.68
CA ALA A 415 9.13 16.32 8.38
C ALA A 415 8.09 16.97 7.44
N ILE A 416 6.82 16.58 7.53
CA ILE A 416 5.77 17.05 6.60
C ILE A 416 5.12 18.36 7.10
N TYR A 417 4.92 18.53 8.40
CA TYR A 417 4.15 19.63 9.00
C TYR A 417 4.86 20.37 10.14
N THR A 418 4.41 21.61 10.35
CA THR A 418 4.54 22.30 11.64
C THR A 418 3.63 21.66 12.70
N ALA A 419 3.91 21.93 13.99
CA ALA A 419 3.09 21.45 15.10
C ALA A 419 1.61 21.90 15.07
N ASP A 420 1.31 23.00 14.37
CA ASP A 420 -0.03 23.56 14.19
C ASP A 420 -0.76 23.02 12.92
N GLY A 421 -0.15 22.08 12.18
CA GLY A 421 -0.79 21.40 11.05
C GLY A 421 -0.64 22.07 9.67
N LEU A 422 0.22 23.08 9.54
CA LEU A 422 0.60 23.63 8.23
C LEU A 422 1.71 22.77 7.60
N LYS A 423 1.51 22.26 6.38
CA LYS A 423 2.56 21.57 5.58
C LYS A 423 3.68 22.53 5.21
N TYR A 424 4.93 22.08 5.24
CA TYR A 424 6.06 22.91 4.80
C TYR A 424 6.02 23.19 3.30
N SER A 425 5.60 22.22 2.49
CA SER A 425 5.46 22.33 1.03
C SER A 425 4.36 23.30 0.56
N ASP A 426 3.36 23.60 1.42
CA ASP A 426 2.35 24.64 1.17
C ASP A 426 2.86 26.05 1.51
N ALA A 427 3.90 26.15 2.34
CA ALA A 427 4.41 27.39 2.91
C ALA A 427 5.76 27.84 2.33
N VAL A 428 6.57 26.91 1.81
CA VAL A 428 7.86 27.17 1.17
C VAL A 428 7.78 26.74 -0.29
N THR A 429 8.01 27.67 -1.20
CA THR A 429 8.01 27.43 -2.65
C THR A 429 9.39 27.75 -3.22
N VAL A 430 9.93 26.82 -4.01
CA VAL A 430 11.18 27.00 -4.77
C VAL A 430 10.85 27.00 -6.26
N THR A 431 11.48 27.89 -7.03
CA THR A 431 11.16 28.11 -8.44
C THR A 431 12.41 28.15 -9.31
N VAL A 432 12.31 27.58 -10.52
CA VAL A 432 13.28 27.80 -11.60
C VAL A 432 12.80 29.01 -12.40
N ASP A 433 13.38 30.17 -12.10
CA ASP A 433 12.87 31.48 -12.49
C ASP A 433 13.25 31.85 -13.93
N ALA A 434 14.50 31.57 -14.31
CA ALA A 434 15.04 31.85 -15.64
C ALA A 434 16.08 30.80 -16.05
N ALA A 435 16.21 30.58 -17.35
CA ALA A 435 17.33 29.84 -17.94
C ALA A 435 17.71 30.47 -19.28
N SER A 436 18.98 30.36 -19.67
CA SER A 436 19.48 30.83 -20.97
C SER A 436 20.76 30.12 -21.39
N LEU A 437 20.82 29.72 -22.65
CA LEU A 437 21.99 29.11 -23.29
C LEU A 437 22.82 30.17 -24.05
N ASP A 438 24.14 30.23 -23.82
CA ASP A 438 25.10 30.89 -24.72
C ASP A 438 26.19 29.90 -25.14
N GLY A 439 26.18 29.52 -26.43
CA GLY A 439 27.01 28.43 -26.94
C GLY A 439 26.60 27.07 -26.35
N THR A 440 27.35 26.62 -25.35
CA THR A 440 27.13 25.37 -24.58
C THR A 440 26.89 25.62 -23.09
N ASP A 441 26.97 26.88 -22.67
CA ASP A 441 26.87 27.30 -21.27
C ASP A 441 25.39 27.58 -20.96
N LEU A 442 24.75 26.73 -20.17
CA LEU A 442 23.36 26.87 -19.73
C LEU A 442 23.33 27.54 -18.35
N THR A 443 23.07 28.85 -18.32
CA THR A 443 22.85 29.58 -17.06
C THR A 443 21.41 29.38 -16.60
N ILE A 444 21.24 29.14 -15.30
CA ILE A 444 19.98 28.82 -14.61
C ILE A 444 19.89 29.69 -13.36
N ALA A 445 18.80 30.41 -13.19
CA ALA A 445 18.49 31.20 -11.99
C ALA A 445 17.27 30.61 -11.27
N LEU A 446 17.37 30.52 -9.95
CA LEU A 446 16.35 29.93 -9.08
C LEU A 446 16.25 30.68 -7.74
N SER A 447 15.08 30.66 -7.10
CA SER A 447 14.87 31.31 -5.80
C SER A 447 13.89 30.54 -4.91
N ALA A 448 13.85 30.90 -3.63
CA ALA A 448 13.02 30.26 -2.62
C ALA A 448 12.29 31.29 -1.74
N VAL A 449 10.96 31.20 -1.72
CA VAL A 449 10.07 32.11 -0.99
C VAL A 449 9.25 31.39 0.07
N GLN A 450 8.88 32.11 1.13
CA GLN A 450 8.08 31.60 2.24
C GLN A 450 6.80 32.44 2.44
N ALA A 451 5.63 31.81 2.33
CA ALA A 451 4.33 32.43 2.56
C ALA A 451 3.26 31.36 2.90
N PRO A 452 2.70 31.33 4.13
CA PRO A 452 2.98 32.20 5.27
C PRO A 452 4.37 31.93 5.89
N GLY A 453 4.89 32.91 6.63
CA GLY A 453 6.16 32.75 7.34
C GLY A 453 6.05 31.79 8.52
N ILE A 454 7.01 30.88 8.67
CA ILE A 454 7.08 29.90 9.76
C ILE A 454 8.19 30.31 10.73
N GLU A 455 7.88 30.38 12.03
CA GLU A 455 8.88 30.74 13.04
C GLU A 455 9.97 29.65 13.16
N GLY A 456 11.24 30.07 13.07
CA GLY A 456 12.39 29.15 13.14
C GLY A 456 12.76 28.45 11.84
N LEU A 457 12.13 28.79 10.71
CA LEU A 457 12.45 28.25 9.38
C LEU A 457 12.83 29.37 8.40
N ASP A 458 13.99 29.25 7.76
CA ASP A 458 14.60 30.30 6.92
C ASP A 458 14.92 29.75 5.52
N THR A 459 14.37 30.34 4.45
CA THR A 459 14.64 29.87 3.07
C THR A 459 16.02 30.27 2.55
N THR A 460 16.75 31.17 3.23
CA THR A 460 18.13 31.52 2.89
C THR A 460 19.14 30.45 3.32
N THR A 461 18.74 29.48 4.16
CA THR A 461 19.57 28.32 4.55
C THR A 461 19.27 27.07 3.74
N ILE A 462 18.54 27.17 2.62
CA ILE A 462 18.35 26.06 1.69
C ILE A 462 19.67 25.75 0.99
N THR A 463 19.98 24.46 0.85
CA THR A 463 21.09 23.96 0.03
C THR A 463 20.48 23.33 -1.23
N PRO A 464 20.31 24.08 -2.35
CA PRO A 464 19.69 23.52 -3.54
C PRO A 464 20.67 22.59 -4.27
N THR A 465 20.15 21.45 -4.74
CA THR A 465 20.84 20.59 -5.71
C THR A 465 20.18 20.76 -7.08
N VAL A 466 20.91 21.29 -8.04
CA VAL A 466 20.44 21.50 -9.43
C VAL A 466 20.76 20.27 -10.26
N MET A 467 19.78 19.80 -11.04
CA MET A 467 19.90 18.67 -11.95
C MET A 467 19.49 19.07 -13.37
N VAL A 468 20.26 18.64 -14.37
CA VAL A 468 19.97 18.90 -15.79
C VAL A 468 19.96 17.58 -16.57
N GLY A 469 18.78 17.09 -16.92
CA GLY A 469 18.59 15.88 -17.74
C GLY A 469 18.40 16.21 -19.22
N LEU A 470 19.09 15.51 -20.12
CA LEU A 470 19.01 15.75 -21.57
C LEU A 470 18.03 14.76 -22.21
N TYR A 471 16.93 15.26 -22.77
CA TYR A 471 15.91 14.43 -23.42
C TYR A 471 16.43 13.84 -24.73
N GLY A 472 16.25 12.53 -24.92
CA GLY A 472 16.65 11.84 -26.15
C GLY A 472 15.57 11.88 -27.22
N TYR A 473 15.92 12.35 -28.42
CA TYR A 473 15.11 12.24 -29.65
C TYR A 473 13.67 12.80 -29.53
N ASP A 474 13.46 13.88 -28.77
CA ASP A 474 12.15 14.43 -28.36
C ASP A 474 11.22 13.48 -27.56
N THR A 475 11.69 12.29 -27.18
CA THR A 475 10.96 11.39 -26.27
C THR A 475 10.87 11.98 -24.86
N LYS A 476 9.96 11.44 -24.04
CA LYS A 476 9.86 11.81 -22.62
C LYS A 476 11.10 11.46 -21.79
N ASP A 477 12.01 10.61 -22.27
CA ASP A 477 13.06 9.98 -21.45
C ASP A 477 14.45 10.58 -21.70
N PHE A 478 15.30 10.54 -20.68
CA PHE A 478 16.64 11.11 -20.72
C PHE A 478 17.65 10.17 -21.39
N ILE A 479 18.37 10.67 -22.39
CA ILE A 479 19.50 9.97 -23.01
C ILE A 479 20.81 10.23 -22.24
N ILE A 480 20.90 11.37 -21.54
CA ILE A 480 21.87 11.63 -20.47
C ILE A 480 21.07 12.00 -19.21
N GLY A 481 21.07 11.14 -18.20
CA GLY A 481 20.52 11.41 -16.89
C GLY A 481 21.52 12.17 -16.01
N PRO A 482 21.09 13.16 -15.21
CA PRO A 482 22.01 13.96 -14.40
C PRO A 482 22.70 13.12 -13.31
N HIS A 483 21.98 12.14 -12.75
CA HIS A 483 22.47 11.22 -11.73
C HIS A 483 23.38 10.10 -12.28
N GLU A 484 23.61 10.02 -13.60
CA GLU A 484 24.58 9.08 -14.16
C GLU A 484 26.02 9.45 -13.75
N ARG A 485 26.96 8.54 -13.96
CA ARG A 485 28.40 8.80 -13.90
C ARG A 485 29.03 8.34 -15.20
N LEU A 486 29.54 9.29 -15.99
CA LEU A 486 30.03 9.04 -17.35
C LEU A 486 31.51 9.41 -17.53
N PHE A 487 32.16 9.92 -16.48
CA PHE A 487 33.53 10.45 -16.52
C PHE A 487 34.36 9.96 -15.32
N ASP A 488 35.64 9.66 -15.58
CA ASP A 488 36.70 9.49 -14.57
C ASP A 488 37.15 10.90 -14.15
N ASP A 489 36.37 11.53 -13.27
CA ASP A 489 36.60 12.90 -12.79
C ASP A 489 37.68 12.94 -11.70
N ASN A 490 37.91 11.81 -11.02
CA ASN A 490 38.91 11.69 -9.96
C ASN A 490 40.33 11.37 -10.51
N GLY A 491 40.42 10.69 -11.66
CA GLY A 491 41.65 10.37 -12.37
C GLY A 491 42.32 9.04 -11.98
N ASP A 492 41.59 8.08 -11.42
CA ASP A 492 42.12 6.77 -11.02
C ASP A 492 42.07 5.69 -12.13
N GLY A 493 41.32 5.95 -13.21
CA GLY A 493 41.17 5.04 -14.35
C GLY A 493 39.95 4.11 -14.25
N THR A 494 39.06 4.33 -13.28
CA THR A 494 37.73 3.72 -13.19
C THR A 494 36.63 4.78 -13.24
N ILE A 495 35.38 4.36 -13.38
CA ILE A 495 34.19 5.20 -13.22
C ILE A 495 33.35 4.50 -12.15
N ASP A 496 33.36 5.02 -10.92
CA ASP A 496 32.70 4.37 -9.79
C ASP A 496 31.95 5.37 -8.87
N ASN A 497 31.69 5.02 -7.61
CA ASN A 497 30.94 5.90 -6.72
C ASN A 497 31.75 7.07 -6.13
N GLN A 498 33.06 7.14 -6.39
CA GLN A 498 33.99 8.21 -6.01
C GLN A 498 33.98 9.37 -7.01
N ASP A 499 33.54 9.15 -8.25
CA ASP A 499 33.42 10.20 -9.27
C ASP A 499 32.22 11.12 -9.03
N GLN A 500 32.25 12.28 -9.68
CA GLN A 500 31.14 13.22 -9.65
C GLN A 500 29.95 12.72 -10.48
N ARG A 501 28.76 13.21 -10.16
CA ARG A 501 27.57 12.98 -10.98
C ARG A 501 27.68 13.75 -12.29
N THR A 502 26.94 13.33 -13.30
CA THR A 502 27.12 13.83 -14.67
C THR A 502 26.64 15.27 -14.79
N LEU A 503 25.40 15.54 -14.36
CA LEU A 503 24.78 16.87 -14.39
C LEU A 503 23.89 17.13 -13.14
N GLU A 504 24.36 16.70 -11.98
CA GLU A 504 23.74 16.93 -10.66
C GLU A 504 24.76 17.67 -9.79
N TYR A 505 24.37 18.83 -9.24
CA TYR A 505 25.27 19.78 -8.60
C TYR A 505 24.67 20.42 -7.35
N VAL A 506 25.32 20.22 -6.20
CA VAL A 506 25.03 20.93 -4.96
C VAL A 506 25.59 22.35 -5.06
N VAL A 507 24.73 23.36 -4.95
CA VAL A 507 25.11 24.75 -5.23
C VAL A 507 26.12 25.26 -4.21
N GLY A 508 27.27 25.70 -4.70
CA GLY A 508 28.40 26.18 -3.89
C GLY A 508 29.59 25.22 -3.82
N GLU A 509 29.45 23.96 -4.25
CA GLU A 509 30.56 22.99 -4.28
C GLU A 509 31.48 23.14 -5.51
N GLU A 510 32.61 22.43 -5.51
CA GLU A 510 33.49 22.31 -6.69
C GLU A 510 33.01 21.15 -7.59
N HIS A 511 32.67 21.45 -8.84
CA HIS A 511 32.20 20.46 -9.82
C HIS A 511 32.77 20.75 -11.21
N PRO A 512 33.23 19.74 -11.98
CA PRO A 512 33.92 19.96 -13.26
C PRO A 512 33.04 20.55 -14.37
N ARG A 513 31.71 20.35 -14.29
CA ARG A 513 30.73 20.76 -15.33
C ARG A 513 29.71 21.80 -14.84
N PHE A 514 29.90 22.37 -13.64
CA PHE A 514 29.01 23.40 -13.09
C PHE A 514 29.81 24.53 -12.41
N THR A 515 29.23 25.71 -12.31
CA THR A 515 29.79 26.82 -11.52
C THR A 515 28.66 27.68 -10.94
N THR A 516 28.74 27.96 -9.64
CA THR A 516 27.86 28.94 -8.97
C THR A 516 28.33 30.36 -9.26
N THR A 517 27.45 31.19 -9.83
CA THR A 517 27.71 32.62 -10.11
C THR A 517 27.03 33.55 -9.10
N LEU A 518 25.91 33.12 -8.50
CA LEU A 518 25.20 33.84 -7.43
C LEU A 518 24.69 32.87 -6.36
N ALA A 519 24.76 33.29 -5.09
CA ALA A 519 24.14 32.60 -3.95
C ALA A 519 23.97 33.63 -2.80
N GLU A 520 22.89 34.41 -2.82
CA GLU A 520 22.59 35.41 -1.79
C GLU A 520 21.07 35.57 -1.55
N ASP A 521 20.68 35.88 -0.31
CA ASP A 521 19.30 36.21 0.11
C ASP A 521 18.19 35.26 -0.42
N GLY A 522 18.47 33.95 -0.50
CA GLY A 522 17.50 32.94 -0.99
C GLY A 522 17.30 32.93 -2.50
N SER A 523 18.29 33.42 -3.25
CA SER A 523 18.38 33.40 -4.71
C SER A 523 19.75 32.87 -5.15
N TRP A 524 19.76 32.02 -6.18
CA TRP A 524 20.96 31.38 -6.70
C TRP A 524 21.00 31.44 -8.23
N GLU A 525 22.21 31.51 -8.78
CA GLU A 525 22.47 31.41 -10.22
C GLU A 525 23.65 30.44 -10.42
N VAL A 526 23.47 29.49 -11.34
CA VAL A 526 24.50 28.52 -11.73
C VAL A 526 24.60 28.45 -13.25
N THR A 527 25.78 28.10 -13.75
CA THR A 527 25.98 27.72 -15.16
C THR A 527 26.39 26.25 -15.23
N ALA A 528 25.70 25.47 -16.07
CA ALA A 528 26.06 24.11 -16.45
C ALA A 528 26.79 24.13 -17.81
N ASP A 529 27.90 23.39 -17.92
CA ASP A 529 28.65 23.20 -19.16
C ASP A 529 28.12 21.95 -19.88
N LEU A 530 27.53 22.14 -21.07
CA LEU A 530 26.99 21.06 -21.90
C LEU A 530 27.92 20.68 -23.08
N SER A 531 29.18 21.15 -23.08
CA SER A 531 30.07 21.03 -24.24
C SER A 531 30.43 19.58 -24.63
N GLU A 532 30.48 18.66 -23.68
CA GLU A 532 30.67 17.21 -23.93
C GLU A 532 29.54 16.60 -24.79
N TRP A 533 28.36 17.23 -24.84
CA TRP A 533 27.20 16.79 -25.65
C TRP A 533 26.89 17.70 -26.84
N ALA A 534 27.81 18.62 -27.19
CA ALA A 534 27.61 19.60 -28.26
C ALA A 534 27.27 18.97 -29.63
N ASP A 535 27.83 17.78 -29.94
CA ASP A 535 27.49 17.06 -31.19
C ASP A 535 26.04 16.52 -31.17
N MET A 536 25.54 16.01 -30.03
CA MET A 536 24.16 15.54 -29.87
C MET A 536 23.14 16.70 -29.90
N ILE A 537 23.56 17.90 -29.49
CA ILE A 537 22.76 19.12 -29.63
C ILE A 537 22.77 19.58 -31.10
N ALA A 538 23.91 19.48 -31.79
CA ALA A 538 24.06 19.91 -33.18
C ALA A 538 23.36 19.00 -34.20
N ASP A 539 23.32 17.68 -33.95
CA ASP A 539 22.57 16.73 -34.78
C ASP A 539 21.07 16.62 -34.41
N ASN A 540 20.67 17.22 -33.29
CA ASN A 540 19.33 17.27 -32.72
C ASN A 540 18.86 15.95 -32.06
N THR A 541 19.78 15.07 -31.68
CA THR A 541 19.53 13.96 -30.72
C THR A 541 19.07 14.51 -29.37
N VAL A 542 19.58 15.67 -28.96
CA VAL A 542 19.13 16.42 -27.78
C VAL A 542 18.65 17.81 -28.21
N LYS A 543 17.35 18.07 -28.09
CA LYS A 543 16.75 19.40 -28.37
C LYS A 543 16.30 20.13 -27.11
N ARG A 544 16.01 19.40 -26.04
CA ARG A 544 15.52 19.94 -24.77
C ARG A 544 16.26 19.33 -23.59
N VAL A 545 16.30 20.08 -22.52
CA VAL A 545 16.72 19.62 -21.20
C VAL A 545 15.57 19.79 -20.21
N GLU A 546 15.59 19.02 -19.15
CA GLU A 546 14.79 19.27 -17.95
C GLU A 546 15.70 19.82 -16.86
N ILE A 547 15.35 20.98 -16.33
CA ILE A 547 16.03 21.61 -15.21
C ILE A 547 15.22 21.33 -13.95
N ALA A 548 15.78 20.57 -13.01
CA ALA A 548 15.16 20.26 -11.72
C ALA A 548 15.99 20.81 -10.55
N VAL A 549 15.32 21.10 -9.43
CA VAL A 549 15.98 21.52 -8.19
C VAL A 549 15.42 20.71 -7.01
N MET A 550 16.28 20.06 -6.24
CA MET A 550 15.94 19.49 -4.93
C MET A 550 16.35 20.50 -3.84
N PRO A 551 15.43 21.12 -3.09
CA PRO A 551 15.76 22.11 -2.09
C PRO A 551 15.91 21.49 -0.70
N GLU A 552 17.12 21.09 -0.31
CA GLU A 552 17.36 20.62 1.06
C GLU A 552 17.14 21.78 2.06
N LEU A 553 16.23 21.56 3.01
CA LEU A 553 15.95 22.46 4.12
C LEU A 553 15.76 21.67 5.42
N VAL A 554 16.29 22.20 6.53
CA VAL A 554 16.25 21.58 7.86
C VAL A 554 15.57 22.54 8.84
N ASN A 555 14.68 22.02 9.68
CA ASN A 555 13.95 22.81 10.68
C ASN A 555 14.73 22.97 11.99
N ALA A 556 14.16 23.71 12.95
CA ALA A 556 14.79 24.00 14.25
C ALA A 556 15.05 22.77 15.14
N ASP A 557 14.37 21.64 14.90
CA ASP A 557 14.60 20.36 15.58
C ASP A 557 15.75 19.55 14.95
N GLY A 558 16.29 19.99 13.80
CA GLY A 558 17.31 19.27 13.04
C GLY A 558 16.76 18.24 12.04
N VAL A 559 15.45 18.29 11.75
CA VAL A 559 14.77 17.37 10.81
C VAL A 559 14.68 18.02 9.42
N GLN A 560 15.04 17.26 8.38
CA GLN A 560 14.86 17.70 6.98
C GLN A 560 13.35 17.76 6.65
N VAL A 561 12.87 18.86 6.08
CA VAL A 561 11.45 19.08 5.83
C VAL A 561 11.02 18.71 4.41
N ALA A 562 9.80 18.21 4.27
CA ALA A 562 9.21 17.77 3.01
C ALA A 562 8.86 18.98 2.13
N LEU A 563 9.55 19.10 1.01
CA LEU A 563 9.39 20.19 0.05
C LEU A 563 9.16 19.66 -1.36
N ASN A 564 8.45 20.45 -2.15
CA ASN A 564 8.23 20.16 -3.56
C ASN A 564 9.45 20.58 -4.38
N ALA A 565 10.04 19.63 -5.10
CA ALA A 565 11.14 19.86 -6.02
C ALA A 565 10.59 20.38 -7.36
N PRO A 566 10.81 21.64 -7.76
CA PRO A 566 10.40 22.13 -9.07
C PRO A 566 11.22 21.46 -10.18
N SER A 567 10.59 21.26 -11.35
CA SER A 567 11.31 21.09 -12.60
C SER A 567 10.65 21.87 -13.74
N ARG A 568 11.42 22.17 -14.79
CA ARG A 568 10.96 22.87 -16.00
C ARG A 568 11.68 22.36 -17.25
N THR A 569 10.93 22.18 -18.34
CA THR A 569 11.49 21.82 -19.65
C THR A 569 12.01 23.06 -20.37
N PHE A 570 13.25 23.02 -20.85
CA PHE A 570 13.89 24.12 -21.57
C PHE A 570 14.33 23.68 -22.97
N ASP A 571 13.98 24.46 -24.00
CA ASP A 571 14.31 24.15 -25.40
C ASP A 571 15.59 24.88 -25.83
N LEU A 572 16.63 24.10 -26.12
CA LEU A 572 17.97 24.60 -26.43
C LEU A 572 18.01 25.36 -27.77
N GLY A 573 17.11 25.02 -28.70
CA GLY A 573 17.02 25.66 -30.02
C GLY A 573 16.19 26.94 -30.03
N ALA A 574 15.15 27.00 -29.18
CA ALA A 574 14.37 28.21 -28.95
C ALA A 574 15.06 29.19 -27.99
N ASN A 575 15.87 28.68 -27.05
CA ASN A 575 16.47 29.40 -25.93
C ASN A 575 15.39 30.01 -25.01
N ASP A 576 14.37 29.20 -24.70
CA ASP A 576 13.17 29.56 -23.92
C ASP A 576 12.58 28.30 -23.24
N PHE A 577 11.72 28.48 -22.24
CA PHE A 577 11.02 27.37 -21.59
C PHE A 577 9.90 26.80 -22.47
N ALA A 578 9.68 25.50 -22.33
CA ALA A 578 8.71 24.71 -23.08
C ALA A 578 7.94 23.78 -22.13
N ASP A 579 7.51 24.30 -20.97
CA ASP A 579 6.91 23.53 -19.86
C ASP A 579 5.70 22.67 -20.29
N ASP A 580 4.91 23.13 -21.26
CA ASP A 580 3.74 22.41 -21.80
C ASP A 580 4.11 21.25 -22.77
N PHE A 581 5.40 20.99 -23.06
CA PHE A 581 5.81 20.03 -24.10
C PHE A 581 5.55 18.56 -23.70
N TYR A 582 5.75 18.21 -22.43
CA TYR A 582 5.43 16.89 -21.89
C TYR A 582 4.24 16.99 -20.94
N ALA A 583 3.07 16.53 -21.40
CA ALA A 583 1.88 16.49 -20.55
C ALA A 583 2.08 15.57 -19.32
N PRO A 584 1.51 15.90 -18.15
CA PRO A 584 1.48 14.99 -17.01
C PRO A 584 0.85 13.64 -17.36
N ILE A 585 1.45 12.56 -16.83
CA ILE A 585 0.98 11.18 -17.00
C ILE A 585 0.47 10.61 -15.66
N ALA A 586 0.90 11.17 -14.53
CA ALA A 586 0.55 10.72 -13.19
C ALA A 586 0.32 11.90 -12.24
N LYS A 587 -0.66 11.75 -11.33
CA LYS A 587 -1.13 12.76 -10.37
C LYS A 587 -0.32 12.67 -9.09
N VAL A 588 0.42 13.73 -8.73
CA VAL A 588 1.15 13.75 -7.45
C VAL A 588 0.24 14.13 -6.28
N VAL A 589 -0.57 15.20 -6.41
CA VAL A 589 -1.44 15.67 -5.32
C VAL A 589 -2.63 14.74 -5.16
N ASP A 590 -3.58 14.78 -6.11
CA ASP A 590 -4.82 13.99 -6.08
C ASP A 590 -4.62 12.54 -6.57
N GLY A 591 -3.49 11.93 -6.20
CA GLY A 591 -3.07 10.58 -6.56
C GLY A 591 -2.04 10.05 -5.58
N CYS A 592 -0.75 10.16 -5.90
CA CYS A 592 0.32 9.62 -5.05
C CYS A 592 0.27 10.11 -3.59
N ASN A 593 0.02 11.40 -3.34
CA ASN A 593 -0.08 11.97 -2.00
C ASN A 593 -1.40 11.64 -1.29
N ASN A 594 -2.42 11.09 -1.96
CA ASN A 594 -3.58 10.54 -1.24
C ASN A 594 -3.12 9.37 -0.35
N CYS A 595 -2.26 8.49 -0.89
CA CYS A 595 -1.66 7.38 -0.18
C CYS A 595 -0.46 7.80 0.68
N HIS A 596 0.45 8.64 0.16
CA HIS A 596 1.75 8.92 0.80
C HIS A 596 1.85 10.23 1.61
N ASP A 597 0.87 11.13 1.51
CA ASP A 597 0.81 12.50 2.08
C ASP A 597 1.92 13.48 1.61
N ALA A 598 3.16 13.02 1.47
CA ALA A 598 4.30 13.69 0.85
C ALA A 598 5.28 12.65 0.24
N LEU A 599 4.97 12.13 -0.95
CA LEU A 599 5.58 10.98 -1.66
C LEU A 599 7.09 10.67 -1.44
N ALA A 600 7.95 11.68 -1.28
CA ALA A 600 9.39 11.46 -1.12
C ALA A 600 9.80 10.89 0.25
N THR A 601 9.02 11.14 1.32
CA THR A 601 9.42 10.85 2.71
C THR A 601 9.48 9.36 3.06
N THR A 602 8.94 8.48 2.23
CA THR A 602 8.88 7.02 2.47
C THR A 602 9.92 6.19 1.73
N PHE A 603 10.72 6.81 0.84
CA PHE A 603 11.66 6.07 -0.02
C PHE A 603 13.04 6.71 -0.09
N HIS A 604 13.11 8.05 -0.05
CA HIS A 604 14.33 8.84 -0.20
C HIS A 604 14.31 10.00 0.83
N SER A 605 14.99 11.10 0.55
CA SER A 605 14.99 12.31 1.37
C SER A 605 13.75 13.19 1.10
N PRO A 606 13.20 13.91 2.10
CA PRO A 606 11.97 14.72 1.97
C PRO A 606 11.98 15.84 0.92
N ASP A 607 13.15 16.27 0.46
CA ASP A 607 13.36 17.36 -0.52
C ASP A 607 13.04 17.00 -1.98
N ARG A 608 12.54 15.78 -2.25
CA ARG A 608 12.27 15.26 -3.61
C ARG A 608 10.78 15.22 -3.97
N GLY A 609 9.94 15.89 -3.19
CA GLY A 609 8.48 15.81 -3.30
C GLY A 609 7.89 16.51 -4.52
N GLY A 610 6.57 16.37 -4.69
CA GLY A 610 5.77 17.23 -5.59
C GLY A 610 5.81 16.91 -7.09
N ASN A 611 6.84 16.21 -7.61
CA ASN A 611 7.02 16.08 -9.05
C ASN A 611 7.72 14.77 -9.49
N ILE A 612 6.98 13.90 -10.20
CA ILE A 612 7.51 12.62 -10.75
C ILE A 612 8.65 12.83 -11.76
N VAL A 613 8.70 13.98 -12.46
CA VAL A 613 9.80 14.27 -13.40
C VAL A 613 11.15 14.38 -12.69
N VAL A 614 11.16 14.85 -11.43
CA VAL A 614 12.36 14.89 -10.59
C VAL A 614 12.83 13.47 -10.23
N CYS A 615 11.92 12.54 -9.94
CA CYS A 615 12.27 11.13 -9.71
C CYS A 615 12.98 10.51 -10.92
N ARG A 616 12.54 10.88 -12.14
CA ARG A 616 13.07 10.39 -13.43
C ARG A 616 14.49 10.88 -13.73
N MET A 617 15.02 11.85 -12.99
CA MET A 617 16.45 12.26 -13.03
C MET A 617 17.39 11.11 -12.62
N CYS A 618 16.93 10.25 -11.72
CA CYS A 618 17.65 9.06 -11.27
C CYS A 618 17.03 7.77 -11.84
N HIS A 619 15.72 7.78 -12.08
CA HIS A 619 14.94 6.65 -12.60
C HIS A 619 14.78 6.72 -14.13
N ILE A 620 15.91 6.58 -14.81
CA ILE A 620 16.03 6.58 -16.28
C ILE A 620 15.89 5.16 -16.87
N THR A 621 15.57 5.06 -18.16
CA THR A 621 15.45 3.77 -18.87
C THR A 621 16.79 3.06 -19.07
N LYS A 622 17.91 3.76 -18.89
CA LYS A 622 19.29 3.26 -19.10
C LYS A 622 19.81 2.31 -18.02
N SER A 623 19.02 2.01 -16.99
CA SER A 623 19.39 1.09 -15.92
C SER A 623 18.32 0.01 -15.73
N GLY A 624 18.75 -1.23 -15.52
CA GLY A 624 17.91 -2.25 -14.89
C GLY A 624 17.54 -1.84 -13.45
N GLY A 625 16.50 -2.43 -12.90
CA GLY A 625 16.11 -2.21 -11.50
C GLY A 625 17.25 -2.55 -10.54
N SER A 626 17.43 -1.74 -9.49
CA SER A 626 18.52 -1.93 -8.52
C SER A 626 18.14 -2.81 -7.34
N HIS A 627 16.85 -2.81 -6.96
CA HIS A 627 16.26 -3.67 -5.92
C HIS A 627 15.17 -4.60 -6.47
N LEU A 628 14.81 -4.41 -7.74
CA LEU A 628 13.78 -5.20 -8.42
C LEU A 628 14.42 -5.90 -9.62
N GLU A 629 14.48 -7.21 -9.52
CA GLU A 629 14.96 -8.11 -10.57
C GLU A 629 14.02 -8.09 -11.79
N MET A 630 14.56 -8.39 -12.97
CA MET A 630 13.88 -8.42 -14.27
C MET A 630 13.09 -7.17 -14.69
N GLU A 631 13.20 -6.07 -13.94
CA GLU A 631 12.51 -4.80 -14.17
C GLU A 631 13.48 -3.69 -14.59
N SER A 632 12.96 -2.55 -15.05
CA SER A 632 13.76 -1.37 -15.39
C SER A 632 13.67 -0.32 -14.30
N ARG A 633 14.75 0.42 -14.06
CA ARG A 633 14.75 1.51 -13.07
C ARG A 633 13.80 2.66 -13.46
N SER A 634 13.41 2.76 -14.74
CA SER A 634 12.41 3.73 -15.20
C SER A 634 11.13 3.67 -14.37
N ILE A 635 10.61 4.83 -13.97
CA ILE A 635 9.38 4.96 -13.17
C ILE A 635 8.22 4.12 -13.72
N ASP A 636 8.04 4.07 -15.05
CA ASP A 636 6.95 3.33 -15.71
C ASP A 636 7.01 1.79 -15.56
N SER A 637 8.10 1.22 -15.05
CA SER A 637 8.20 -0.21 -14.66
C SER A 637 8.39 -0.35 -13.15
N TYR A 638 9.30 0.43 -12.57
CA TYR A 638 9.66 0.36 -11.15
C TYR A 638 8.46 0.61 -10.22
N VAL A 639 7.62 1.61 -10.51
CA VAL A 639 6.45 1.94 -9.66
C VAL A 639 5.33 0.89 -9.79
N HIS A 640 5.17 0.27 -10.96
CA HIS A 640 4.22 -0.83 -11.14
C HIS A 640 4.65 -2.09 -10.37
N ALA A 641 5.95 -2.42 -10.37
CA ALA A 641 6.46 -3.59 -9.65
C ALA A 641 6.44 -3.41 -8.12
N ILE A 642 6.70 -2.19 -7.62
CA ILE A 642 6.49 -1.82 -6.21
C ILE A 642 5.05 -2.09 -5.78
N HIS A 643 4.06 -1.57 -6.54
CA HIS A 643 2.64 -1.68 -6.17
C HIS A 643 2.00 -3.02 -6.56
N SER A 644 2.72 -3.83 -7.34
CA SER A 644 2.48 -5.28 -7.49
C SER A 644 3.10 -6.09 -6.35
N PHE A 645 3.73 -5.46 -5.35
CA PHE A 645 4.37 -6.10 -4.20
C PHE A 645 5.44 -7.15 -4.59
N GLN A 646 6.20 -6.91 -5.66
CA GLN A 646 7.43 -7.66 -5.88
C GLN A 646 8.39 -7.37 -4.71
N ALA A 647 9.04 -8.40 -4.17
CA ALA A 647 9.99 -8.25 -3.09
C ALA A 647 11.24 -7.49 -3.57
N PHE A 648 11.80 -6.66 -2.68
CA PHE A 648 13.09 -6.00 -2.93
C PHE A 648 14.23 -6.94 -2.56
N ASP A 649 15.33 -6.87 -3.33
CA ASP A 649 16.62 -7.51 -3.04
C ASP A 649 16.48 -9.02 -2.68
N ILE A 650 15.66 -9.76 -3.43
CA ILE A 650 15.28 -11.16 -3.10
C ILE A 650 16.49 -12.11 -2.97
N GLY A 651 17.61 -11.79 -3.62
CA GLY A 651 18.88 -12.53 -3.47
C GLY A 651 19.51 -12.45 -2.07
N ASP A 652 19.22 -11.40 -1.29
CA ASP A 652 19.71 -11.22 0.08
C ASP A 652 18.80 -11.90 1.14
N ILE A 653 17.63 -12.42 0.74
CA ILE A 653 16.66 -13.07 1.65
C ILE A 653 17.07 -14.52 1.96
N ASP A 654 17.28 -14.85 3.24
CA ASP A 654 17.50 -16.23 3.67
C ASP A 654 16.16 -16.97 3.87
N PHE A 655 15.67 -17.62 2.82
CA PHE A 655 14.49 -18.49 2.88
C PHE A 655 14.63 -19.75 3.78
N SER A 656 15.79 -19.96 4.41
CA SER A 656 15.96 -20.96 5.49
C SER A 656 15.78 -20.37 6.89
N ASP A 657 15.70 -19.04 7.02
CA ASP A 657 15.21 -18.32 8.19
C ASP A 657 13.67 -18.17 8.11
N PRO A 658 12.91 -18.74 9.06
CA PRO A 658 11.45 -18.67 9.02
C PRO A 658 10.90 -17.24 9.19
N VAL A 659 11.65 -16.31 9.77
CA VAL A 659 11.22 -14.90 9.91
C VAL A 659 11.28 -14.19 8.56
N GLN A 660 12.40 -14.33 7.84
CA GLN A 660 12.60 -13.71 6.53
C GLN A 660 11.65 -14.31 5.48
N ALA A 661 11.44 -15.63 5.51
CA ALA A 661 10.45 -16.30 4.66
C ALA A 661 9.01 -15.80 4.93
N MET A 662 8.63 -15.63 6.20
CA MET A 662 7.31 -15.11 6.59
C MET A 662 7.10 -13.64 6.20
N HIS A 663 8.12 -12.79 6.37
CA HIS A 663 8.07 -11.40 5.89
C HIS A 663 7.97 -11.31 4.36
N TYR A 664 8.66 -12.18 3.61
CA TYR A 664 8.50 -12.29 2.16
C TYR A 664 7.07 -12.70 1.78
N GLU A 665 6.56 -13.78 2.37
CA GLU A 665 5.21 -14.33 2.09
C GLU A 665 4.13 -13.27 2.36
N HIS A 666 4.20 -12.59 3.51
CA HIS A 666 3.31 -11.47 3.83
C HIS A 666 3.39 -10.34 2.80
N HIS A 667 4.61 -9.89 2.44
CA HIS A 667 4.80 -8.80 1.46
C HIS A 667 4.16 -9.13 0.11
N VAL A 668 4.47 -10.30 -0.47
CA VAL A 668 4.04 -10.65 -1.84
C VAL A 668 2.55 -10.99 -1.94
N GLU A 669 1.89 -11.37 -0.84
CA GLU A 669 0.44 -11.60 -0.80
C GLU A 669 -0.40 -10.33 -0.57
N PHE A 670 0.19 -9.17 -0.22
CA PHE A 670 -0.60 -7.99 0.10
C PHE A 670 -1.39 -7.45 -1.12
N PRO A 671 -2.69 -7.17 -0.98
CA PRO A 671 -3.48 -6.55 -2.04
C PRO A 671 -3.24 -5.04 -2.09
N TYR A 672 -3.26 -4.46 -3.29
CA TYR A 672 -3.21 -3.01 -3.45
C TYR A 672 -4.38 -2.32 -2.69
N PRO A 673 -4.14 -1.23 -1.93
CA PRO A 673 -5.12 -0.68 -0.97
C PRO A 673 -6.51 -0.31 -1.51
N THR A 674 -6.66 0.07 -2.79
CA THR A 674 -7.97 0.30 -3.44
C THR A 674 -8.68 -0.99 -3.88
N HIS A 675 -8.20 -2.15 -3.42
CA HIS A 675 -8.67 -3.50 -3.77
C HIS A 675 -8.50 -3.89 -5.25
N GLY A 676 -7.64 -3.22 -6.01
CA GLY A 676 -7.23 -3.65 -7.34
C GLY A 676 -6.17 -2.77 -7.99
N ILE A 677 -5.06 -3.36 -8.46
CA ILE A 677 -4.01 -2.65 -9.22
C ILE A 677 -4.47 -2.23 -10.64
N THR A 678 -5.66 -2.66 -11.05
CA THR A 678 -6.32 -2.24 -12.31
C THR A 678 -7.00 -0.87 -12.24
N ASP A 679 -7.06 -0.26 -11.06
CA ASP A 679 -7.50 1.12 -10.86
C ASP A 679 -6.40 2.10 -11.31
N CYS A 680 -6.25 2.26 -12.62
CA CYS A 680 -5.25 3.13 -13.23
C CYS A 680 -5.41 4.60 -12.82
N GLU A 681 -6.64 5.10 -12.68
CA GLU A 681 -6.95 6.48 -12.29
C GLU A 681 -6.69 6.78 -10.81
N SER A 682 -6.31 5.79 -9.98
CA SER A 682 -5.67 6.06 -8.67
C SER A 682 -4.41 6.92 -8.84
N CYS A 683 -3.55 6.56 -9.80
CA CYS A 683 -2.24 7.18 -10.04
C CYS A 683 -2.21 8.07 -11.30
N HIS A 684 -2.94 7.72 -12.36
CA HIS A 684 -2.82 8.34 -13.68
C HIS A 684 -3.85 9.44 -13.95
N GLU A 685 -3.52 10.33 -14.90
CA GLU A 685 -4.49 11.25 -15.47
C GLU A 685 -5.46 10.50 -16.42
N PRO A 686 -6.75 10.88 -16.49
CA PRO A 686 -7.72 10.22 -17.35
C PRO A 686 -7.28 10.09 -18.82
N GLY A 687 -7.11 8.85 -19.27
CA GLY A 687 -6.66 8.48 -20.61
C GLY A 687 -5.15 8.40 -20.85
N THR A 688 -4.28 8.64 -19.85
CA THR A 688 -2.80 8.59 -20.03
C THR A 688 -2.16 7.24 -19.69
N TYR A 689 -2.96 6.22 -19.37
CA TYR A 689 -2.54 4.90 -18.88
C TYR A 689 -2.71 3.75 -19.91
N ASN A 690 -2.90 4.08 -21.19
CA ASN A 690 -2.86 3.11 -22.28
C ASN A 690 -1.41 2.80 -22.74
N VAL A 691 -1.26 1.82 -23.62
CA VAL A 691 0.06 1.31 -24.06
C VAL A 691 0.98 2.44 -24.55
N PRO A 692 2.21 2.59 -23.99
CA PRO A 692 3.16 3.62 -24.38
C PRO A 692 3.47 3.67 -25.88
N ASP A 693 3.59 4.88 -26.43
CA ASP A 693 4.06 5.11 -27.80
C ASP A 693 5.59 5.04 -27.87
N GLN A 694 6.11 4.14 -28.71
CA GLN A 694 7.55 3.94 -28.90
C GLN A 694 8.25 5.14 -29.57
N SER A 695 7.52 6.00 -30.29
CA SER A 695 8.09 7.26 -30.80
C SER A 695 8.26 8.32 -29.71
N MET A 696 7.65 8.13 -28.54
CA MET A 696 7.62 9.09 -27.44
C MET A 696 8.35 8.62 -26.18
N SER A 697 8.92 7.40 -26.15
CA SER A 697 9.56 6.79 -24.98
C SER A 697 10.73 5.90 -25.43
N LEU A 698 11.91 6.04 -24.82
CA LEU A 698 13.10 5.30 -25.24
C LEU A 698 12.96 3.79 -24.94
N PRO A 699 13.69 2.92 -25.67
CA PRO A 699 14.08 1.60 -25.17
C PRO A 699 14.64 1.66 -23.74
N GLY A 700 14.55 0.54 -23.01
CA GLY A 700 15.10 0.45 -21.65
C GLY A 700 15.75 -0.89 -21.34
N LEU A 701 16.63 -0.88 -20.34
CA LEU A 701 17.29 -2.06 -19.79
C LEU A 701 16.47 -2.62 -18.62
N LEU A 702 16.25 -3.94 -18.64
CA LEU A 702 15.79 -4.75 -17.51
C LEU A 702 16.99 -5.35 -16.77
N SER A 703 16.89 -5.49 -15.45
CA SER A 703 17.82 -6.26 -14.62
C SER A 703 17.79 -7.76 -14.97
N ALA A 704 18.74 -8.53 -14.45
CA ALA A 704 18.66 -10.00 -14.46
C ALA A 704 17.65 -10.50 -13.42
N ALA A 705 17.39 -11.81 -13.38
CA ALA A 705 16.82 -12.48 -12.20
C ALA A 705 17.92 -12.70 -11.14
N ASP A 706 17.56 -12.59 -9.86
CA ASP A 706 18.51 -12.74 -8.74
C ASP A 706 18.80 -14.20 -8.38
N GLU A 707 20.04 -14.45 -7.94
CA GLU A 707 20.50 -15.78 -7.49
C GLU A 707 20.08 -16.04 -6.04
N VAL A 708 18.83 -16.50 -5.85
CA VAL A 708 18.34 -16.96 -4.55
C VAL A 708 18.94 -18.34 -4.22
N THR A 709 19.89 -18.39 -3.29
CA THR A 709 20.64 -19.63 -2.97
C THR A 709 19.97 -20.51 -1.89
N THR A 710 18.95 -19.97 -1.23
CA THR A 710 18.29 -20.52 -0.03
C THR A 710 16.93 -21.17 -0.34
N MET A 711 16.40 -20.98 -1.55
CA MET A 711 15.13 -21.51 -2.07
C MET A 711 15.36 -22.37 -3.33
N ASP A 712 14.54 -23.41 -3.53
CA ASP A 712 14.53 -24.19 -4.79
C ASP A 712 13.64 -23.48 -5.83
N ARG A 713 14.20 -22.48 -6.50
CA ARG A 713 13.50 -21.50 -7.35
C ARG A 713 13.29 -22.00 -8.79
N ASN A 714 12.04 -21.97 -9.27
CA ASN A 714 11.64 -22.51 -10.57
C ASN A 714 11.96 -21.58 -11.76
N ILE A 715 11.84 -20.25 -11.63
CA ILE A 715 12.17 -19.34 -12.76
C ILE A 715 13.65 -19.40 -13.14
N GLY A 716 14.52 -19.71 -12.17
CA GLY A 716 15.96 -19.87 -12.34
C GLY A 716 16.68 -18.60 -12.79
N ALA A 717 17.90 -18.77 -13.31
CA ALA A 717 18.72 -17.66 -13.79
C ALA A 717 18.22 -17.14 -15.15
N ILE A 718 17.90 -15.85 -15.22
CA ILE A 718 17.46 -15.14 -16.42
C ILE A 718 18.36 -13.90 -16.60
N PRO A 719 18.99 -13.69 -17.77
CA PRO A 719 19.92 -12.57 -17.97
C PRO A 719 19.17 -11.22 -18.06
N SER A 720 19.92 -10.13 -18.00
CA SER A 720 19.42 -8.79 -18.29
C SER A 720 19.04 -8.63 -19.77
N TYR A 721 18.03 -7.81 -20.06
CA TYR A 721 17.49 -7.63 -21.41
C TYR A 721 17.21 -6.17 -21.73
N VAL A 722 17.47 -5.76 -22.98
CA VAL A 722 17.00 -4.51 -23.55
C VAL A 722 15.64 -4.74 -24.22
N THR A 723 14.66 -3.90 -23.92
CA THR A 723 13.28 -4.03 -24.40
C THR A 723 12.62 -2.67 -24.69
N GLY A 724 11.39 -2.70 -25.22
CA GLY A 724 10.61 -1.52 -25.55
C GLY A 724 9.76 -0.97 -24.40
N PRO A 725 9.28 0.28 -24.50
CA PRO A 725 8.53 0.93 -23.44
C PRO A 725 7.20 0.23 -23.09
N ALA A 726 6.53 -0.44 -24.03
CA ALA A 726 5.32 -1.21 -23.71
C ALA A 726 5.65 -2.49 -22.92
N SER A 727 6.63 -3.26 -23.37
CA SER A 727 7.17 -4.43 -22.64
C SER A 727 7.66 -4.10 -21.23
N ARG A 728 8.22 -2.90 -21.06
CA ARG A 728 8.67 -2.37 -19.77
C ARG A 728 7.48 -2.03 -18.87
N ALA A 729 6.58 -1.17 -19.33
CA ALA A 729 5.46 -0.68 -18.52
C ALA A 729 4.43 -1.76 -18.15
N CYS A 730 4.06 -2.62 -19.10
CA CYS A 730 3.16 -3.75 -18.86
C CYS A 730 3.86 -4.88 -18.08
N GLY A 731 5.19 -4.97 -18.19
CA GLY A 731 6.02 -5.90 -17.43
C GLY A 731 5.96 -5.64 -15.94
N GLY A 732 6.03 -4.38 -15.51
CA GLY A 732 6.00 -4.01 -14.09
C GLY A 732 4.81 -4.56 -13.29
N CYS A 733 3.68 -4.93 -13.92
CA CYS A 733 2.64 -5.74 -13.28
C CYS A 733 2.75 -7.22 -13.68
N HIS A 734 2.61 -7.54 -14.97
CA HIS A 734 2.45 -8.92 -15.43
C HIS A 734 3.70 -9.80 -15.30
N ARG A 735 4.89 -9.21 -15.20
CA ARG A 735 6.14 -9.91 -14.92
C ARG A 735 6.34 -10.06 -13.41
N ALA A 736 6.09 -9.00 -12.64
CA ALA A 736 6.12 -9.00 -11.17
C ALA A 736 5.21 -10.08 -10.58
N ASP A 737 3.97 -10.22 -11.06
CA ASP A 737 3.06 -11.30 -10.63
C ASP A 737 3.64 -12.69 -10.88
N LEU A 738 4.16 -12.96 -12.08
CA LEU A 738 4.75 -14.25 -12.44
C LEU A 738 6.10 -14.53 -11.74
N ILE A 739 6.79 -13.49 -11.24
CA ILE A 739 7.99 -13.61 -10.41
C ILE A 739 7.61 -14.03 -8.98
N LYS A 740 6.60 -13.39 -8.37
CA LYS A 740 6.08 -13.78 -7.04
C LYS A 740 5.52 -15.20 -7.03
N GLU A 741 4.79 -15.59 -8.07
CA GLU A 741 4.27 -16.95 -8.26
C GLU A 741 5.34 -18.01 -8.62
N ASP A 742 6.60 -17.60 -8.86
CA ASP A 742 7.70 -18.45 -9.36
C ASP A 742 7.32 -19.20 -10.67
N ALA A 743 6.48 -18.57 -11.49
CA ALA A 743 5.73 -19.17 -12.59
C ALA A 743 6.55 -19.28 -13.89
N ALA A 744 7.58 -20.13 -13.87
CA ALA A 744 8.61 -20.24 -14.92
C ALA A 744 8.08 -20.48 -16.35
N GLY A 745 7.01 -21.27 -16.52
CA GLY A 745 6.44 -21.58 -17.84
C GLY A 745 5.70 -20.40 -18.45
N GLU A 746 4.93 -19.72 -17.61
CA GLU A 746 4.12 -18.54 -17.90
C GLU A 746 5.03 -17.33 -18.14
N LEU A 747 6.08 -17.14 -17.34
CA LEU A 747 7.09 -16.10 -17.50
C LEU A 747 7.88 -16.28 -18.82
N LEU A 748 8.25 -17.52 -19.16
CA LEU A 748 8.83 -17.84 -20.46
C LEU A 748 7.85 -17.53 -21.62
N SER A 749 6.55 -17.77 -21.43
CA SER A 749 5.51 -17.44 -22.41
C SER A 749 5.33 -15.92 -22.57
N LEU A 750 5.38 -15.15 -21.48
CA LEU A 750 5.34 -13.69 -21.50
C LEU A 750 6.54 -13.12 -22.25
N ASN A 751 7.76 -13.57 -21.92
CA ASN A 751 8.98 -13.14 -22.61
C ASN A 751 8.96 -13.52 -24.11
N GLN A 752 8.43 -14.69 -24.47
CA GLN A 752 8.20 -15.07 -25.87
C GLN A 752 7.14 -14.22 -26.57
N HIS A 753 6.09 -13.77 -25.87
CA HIS A 753 5.09 -12.85 -26.41
C HIS A 753 5.72 -11.48 -26.68
N THR A 754 6.46 -10.91 -25.73
CA THR A 754 7.23 -9.68 -25.89
C THR A 754 8.17 -9.75 -27.10
N MET A 755 8.94 -10.84 -27.26
CA MET A 755 9.83 -11.04 -28.42
C MET A 755 9.10 -11.10 -29.78
N GLN A 756 7.82 -11.47 -29.79
CA GLN A 756 7.00 -11.49 -31.01
C GLN A 756 6.25 -10.17 -31.23
N GLY A 757 5.95 -9.43 -30.16
CA GLY A 757 5.33 -8.11 -30.21
C GLY A 757 6.30 -6.98 -30.55
N GLY A 758 7.57 -7.11 -30.18
CA GLY A 758 8.62 -6.13 -30.43
C GLY A 758 10.02 -6.75 -30.32
N TYR A 759 10.69 -6.56 -29.17
CA TYR A 759 12.03 -7.09 -28.93
C TYR A 759 12.33 -7.30 -27.43
N LEU A 760 13.16 -8.31 -27.16
CA LEU A 760 13.78 -8.59 -25.87
C LEU A 760 15.19 -9.10 -26.20
N ILE A 761 16.17 -8.20 -26.13
CA ILE A 761 17.55 -8.43 -26.62
C ILE A 761 18.43 -8.69 -25.40
N GLU A 762 19.05 -9.86 -25.33
CA GLU A 762 19.97 -10.22 -24.24
C GLU A 762 21.09 -9.18 -24.16
N ALA A 763 21.25 -8.53 -23.00
CA ALA A 763 22.07 -7.32 -22.89
C ALA A 763 23.58 -7.61 -22.96
N GLY A 764 23.98 -8.83 -22.56
CA GLY A 764 25.35 -9.35 -22.68
C GLY A 764 26.35 -8.72 -21.71
N ASP A 765 27.65 -8.91 -22.01
CA ASP A 765 28.77 -8.42 -21.18
C ASP A 765 28.87 -6.87 -21.11
N ASP A 766 28.20 -6.15 -22.03
CA ASP A 766 28.11 -4.68 -22.05
C ASP A 766 26.65 -4.25 -22.31
N PRO A 767 25.80 -4.23 -21.26
CA PRO A 767 24.40 -3.85 -21.36
C PRO A 767 24.19 -2.44 -21.90
N THR A 768 25.11 -1.52 -21.60
CA THR A 768 25.05 -0.12 -22.01
C THR A 768 25.26 0.01 -23.52
N ALA A 769 26.27 -0.66 -24.10
CA ALA A 769 26.49 -0.67 -25.54
C ALA A 769 25.32 -1.33 -26.29
N THR A 770 24.80 -2.45 -25.78
CA THR A 770 23.64 -3.14 -26.38
C THR A 770 22.38 -2.26 -26.34
N LEU A 771 22.15 -1.53 -25.24
CA LEU A 771 21.05 -0.57 -25.14
C LEU A 771 21.22 0.60 -26.11
N MET A 772 22.38 1.27 -26.13
CA MET A 772 22.61 2.44 -26.99
C MET A 772 22.47 2.08 -28.47
N ALA A 773 23.01 0.94 -28.90
CA ALA A 773 22.82 0.45 -30.26
C ALA A 773 21.34 0.17 -30.60
N THR A 774 20.57 -0.33 -29.63
CA THR A 774 19.12 -0.55 -29.78
C THR A 774 18.36 0.78 -29.83
N ILE A 775 18.74 1.77 -29.02
CA ILE A 775 18.18 3.13 -29.05
C ILE A 775 18.40 3.75 -30.43
N ASP A 776 19.61 3.69 -30.98
CA ASP A 776 19.90 4.30 -32.28
C ASP A 776 19.19 3.57 -33.44
N GLU A 777 19.15 2.23 -33.45
CA GLU A 777 18.42 1.46 -34.48
C GLU A 777 16.90 1.69 -34.42
N VAL A 778 16.31 1.80 -33.23
CA VAL A 778 14.88 2.09 -33.04
C VAL A 778 14.56 3.55 -33.44
N MET A 779 15.24 4.52 -32.82
CA MET A 779 14.87 5.94 -32.95
C MET A 779 15.16 6.52 -34.32
N ALA A 780 16.09 5.94 -35.10
CA ALA A 780 16.29 6.25 -36.51
C ALA A 780 15.04 6.03 -37.40
N ASN A 781 14.02 5.29 -36.93
CA ASN A 781 12.74 5.14 -37.64
C ASN A 781 11.78 6.32 -37.41
N PHE A 782 12.02 7.16 -36.40
CA PHE A 782 11.14 8.26 -36.00
C PHE A 782 11.71 9.65 -36.33
N GLN A 783 13.02 9.77 -36.53
CA GLN A 783 13.69 10.99 -37.00
C GLN A 783 13.18 11.41 -38.40
N GLN A 784 12.81 12.70 -38.56
CA GLN A 784 12.33 13.33 -39.81
C GLN A 784 12.88 14.75 -39.98
#